data_AF-A0A9P6KCG7-F1
#
_entry.id   AF-A0A9P6KCG7-F1
#
_cell.length_a   1.000
_cell.length_b   1.000
_cell.length_c   1.000
_cell.angle_alpha   90.00
_cell.angle_beta   90.00
_cell.angle_gamma   90.00
#
_symmetry.space_group_name_H-M   'P 1'
#
loop_
_entity.id
_entity.type
_entity.pdbx_description
1 polymer ?
#
loop_
_entity_poly.entity_id
_entity_poly.type
_entity_poly.pdbx_seq_one_letter_code
_entity_poly.pdbx_strand_id
1 'polypeptide(L)'
;LIDLGVAPKQLDFVARIRQNLPLPAVMGEIKRASPSKGNIDLDANAAEQSLAYARAGASVISVLTEPKWFKGSLNDMRVVRAMIDSLPNRPAVLRKDFIVDPYQILEARVYGADTILLIVAMLSVEQLHSLYKFAKGLGIEPLVEVNNAQEMEVAIELGAKVIGVNNRNLHNFEVDMQTTTNLANMVPADTILVALSGIKGREDVEHYMEQGVKGVLVGEALMLSKDKRTFIRDLLGLPTEVQESKVLVKICGVQTVDAALQAADAGADFLGMIFVEGSKRHVKMDVAAEIVEAVREYANATAAAFDGDDENFSQKKDSDEVANSDWFSMHARRAERNPRKPMIVGVFRDASLEEITRVVDTLKIDLVQFHGGENPEQAKFLPVPVIKAFHCRGDENPKEVIQRVAGTRGLNAYCLLDAAGKAGGYGGGEGNSFEWSLAKAVVESQEGGFPILLAGGLTPENVSEAVRAVRPWAVDVSSGVETEGEKDGQKIRDFVEPKREDIIASAVKFLQDPKVQTSTLGKKVAFLESKGLTSEEIEDAMQRANGTAPAAAAPLAMVPAGQPQYAQQGMMVPGGQMMMAPPALPPKRNYDWKDIFIAAVVAGGFGYGVFQVAKKVIGPKLQYPSQEDLDLDKKKLDEQFEEIEKSLTEVKDSTTTVAKNVEEQTAHVKDSLESMSGVLDGMKTNDDKREQELAGLKSDIENIKTMIPQLMDKNKESQTNVLNELQSEIKSLKSLLLNRRGPGAASPVPAPTGMASPTAPWSALNYGATQPAAAASTSAPAAASKPAEENGASSFLSGKASIPAWQLTAQKNVIPGTTPGGASSSGDSSATAEGSNATAP
;
A
#
# COMPACT_ATOMS: atom_id res chain seq x y z
N LEU A 1 18.47 18.55 22.07
CA LEU A 1 17.76 17.25 21.91
C LEU A 1 17.82 16.80 20.46
N ILE A 2 17.28 17.58 19.52
CA ILE A 2 17.42 17.34 18.08
C ILE A 2 18.91 17.32 17.69
N ASP A 3 19.68 18.27 18.21
CA ASP A 3 21.14 18.44 18.00
C ASP A 3 21.99 17.29 18.60
N LEU A 4 21.37 16.42 19.40
CA LEU A 4 21.98 15.22 19.97
C LEU A 4 21.56 13.95 19.22
N GLY A 5 20.71 14.05 18.19
CA GLY A 5 20.13 12.91 17.47
C GLY A 5 19.07 12.10 18.24
N VAL A 6 18.72 12.50 19.48
CA VAL A 6 17.90 11.68 20.40
C VAL A 6 16.39 11.83 20.18
N ALA A 7 15.94 12.96 19.61
CA ALA A 7 14.52 13.25 19.39
C ALA A 7 14.24 13.51 17.90
N PRO A 8 13.19 12.91 17.31
CA PRO A 8 12.87 13.09 15.89
C PRO A 8 12.42 14.52 15.57
N LYS A 9 12.50 14.86 14.27
CA LYS A 9 12.16 16.18 13.76
C LYS A 9 10.69 16.52 14.03
N GLN A 10 10.50 17.55 14.86
CA GLN A 10 9.19 18.10 15.17
C GLN A 10 8.58 18.77 13.95
N LEU A 11 7.25 18.73 13.86
CA LEU A 11 6.43 19.43 12.89
C LEU A 11 5.58 20.48 13.62
N ASP A 12 5.44 21.67 13.02
CA ASP A 12 4.72 22.78 13.64
C ASP A 12 3.21 22.48 13.72
N PHE A 13 2.73 22.32 14.95
CA PHE A 13 1.34 21.98 15.27
C PHE A 13 0.33 23.06 14.82
N VAL A 14 0.71 24.34 14.88
CA VAL A 14 -0.14 25.47 14.50
C VAL A 14 -0.23 25.57 12.98
N ALA A 15 0.92 25.44 12.30
CA ALA A 15 0.96 25.37 10.84
C ALA A 15 0.18 24.16 10.32
N ARG A 16 0.29 23.00 10.97
CA ARG A 16 -0.42 21.77 10.59
C ARG A 16 -1.94 21.89 10.62
N ILE A 17 -2.49 22.50 11.66
CA ILE A 17 -3.94 22.72 11.74
C ILE A 17 -4.39 23.71 10.66
N ARG A 18 -3.59 24.74 10.38
CA ARG A 18 -3.92 25.75 9.36
C ARG A 18 -3.79 25.24 7.93
N GLN A 19 -2.94 24.26 7.66
CA GLN A 19 -2.63 23.73 6.33
C GLN A 19 -3.86 23.26 5.54
N ASN A 20 -4.86 22.67 6.23
CA ASN A 20 -6.03 22.07 5.59
C ASN A 20 -7.26 22.99 5.56
N LEU A 21 -7.17 24.22 6.08
CA LEU A 21 -8.29 25.16 6.08
C LEU A 21 -8.70 25.51 4.62
N PRO A 22 -10.01 25.57 4.29
CA PRO A 22 -11.15 25.69 5.20
C PRO A 22 -11.69 24.37 5.81
N LEU A 23 -11.13 23.20 5.50
CA LEU A 23 -11.56 21.93 6.12
C LEU A 23 -11.21 21.91 7.62
N PRO A 24 -12.02 21.24 8.47
CA PRO A 24 -11.76 21.17 9.90
C PRO A 24 -10.57 20.24 10.20
N ALA A 25 -9.67 20.65 11.09
CA ALA A 25 -8.57 19.80 11.53
C ALA A 25 -9.07 18.68 12.45
N VAL A 26 -9.43 17.54 11.87
CA VAL A 26 -9.78 16.32 12.61
C VAL A 26 -8.55 15.78 13.34
N MET A 27 -8.68 15.61 14.66
CA MET A 27 -7.70 15.00 15.54
C MET A 27 -8.21 13.62 15.96
N GLY A 28 -7.66 12.56 15.37
CA GLY A 28 -8.09 11.18 15.65
C GLY A 28 -7.46 10.67 16.94
N GLU A 29 -8.28 10.30 17.94
CA GLU A 29 -7.80 9.82 19.24
C GLU A 29 -7.77 8.28 19.31
N ILE A 30 -6.56 7.73 19.51
CA ILE A 30 -6.32 6.30 19.76
C ILE A 30 -6.46 6.05 21.26
N LYS A 31 -7.49 5.27 21.66
CA LYS A 31 -7.88 5.13 23.06
C LYS A 31 -8.52 3.77 23.36
N ARG A 32 -7.85 2.96 24.19
CA ARG A 32 -8.30 1.61 24.59
C ARG A 32 -9.39 1.60 25.65
N ALA A 33 -9.36 2.54 26.59
CA ALA A 33 -10.30 2.65 27.69
C ALA A 33 -10.53 4.12 28.10
N SER A 34 -11.52 4.38 28.97
CA SER A 34 -11.64 5.68 29.66
C SER A 34 -12.44 5.57 30.96
N PRO A 35 -12.24 6.47 31.95
CA PRO A 35 -13.01 6.47 33.21
C PRO A 35 -14.53 6.44 33.02
N SER A 36 -15.05 7.15 32.01
CA SER A 36 -16.49 7.30 31.74
C SER A 36 -17.14 6.15 30.96
N LYS A 37 -16.35 5.18 30.45
CA LYS A 37 -16.86 4.08 29.61
C LYS A 37 -16.29 2.69 29.96
N GLY A 38 -15.25 2.63 30.80
CA GLY A 38 -14.49 1.39 30.99
C GLY A 38 -13.64 1.07 29.75
N ASN A 39 -13.52 -0.21 29.44
CA ASN A 39 -12.81 -0.70 28.26
C ASN A 39 -13.64 -0.42 26.99
N ILE A 40 -13.00 0.05 25.93
CA ILE A 40 -13.61 0.36 24.62
C ILE A 40 -13.14 -0.66 23.58
N ASP A 41 -11.82 -0.80 23.46
CA ASP A 41 -11.13 -1.69 22.52
C ASP A 41 -9.72 -1.95 23.08
N LEU A 42 -9.52 -3.09 23.75
CA LEU A 42 -8.22 -3.41 24.37
C LEU A 42 -7.19 -3.92 23.37
N ASP A 43 -7.65 -4.55 22.28
CA ASP A 43 -6.82 -5.16 21.26
C ASP A 43 -6.37 -4.15 20.17
N ALA A 44 -6.83 -2.89 20.28
CA ALA A 44 -6.47 -1.77 19.43
C ALA A 44 -4.95 -1.66 19.17
N ASN A 45 -4.54 -1.98 17.95
CA ASN A 45 -3.20 -1.70 17.46
C ASN A 45 -3.07 -0.22 17.09
N ALA A 46 -2.31 0.54 17.89
CA ALA A 46 -2.06 1.96 17.65
C ALA A 46 -1.33 2.21 16.30
N ALA A 47 -0.49 1.26 15.86
CA ALA A 47 0.21 1.34 14.58
C ALA A 47 -0.77 1.44 13.40
N GLU A 48 -1.64 0.43 13.27
CA GLU A 48 -2.66 0.31 12.22
C GLU A 48 -3.66 1.47 12.26
N GLN A 49 -4.18 1.78 13.46
CA GLN A 49 -5.13 2.88 13.63
C GLN A 49 -4.52 4.23 13.25
N SER A 50 -3.25 4.50 13.60
CA SER A 50 -2.59 5.76 13.22
C SER A 50 -2.40 5.89 11.71
N LEU A 51 -2.03 4.80 11.03
CA LEU A 51 -1.87 4.77 9.59
C LEU A 51 -3.22 4.95 8.88
N ALA A 52 -4.28 4.29 9.38
CA ALA A 52 -5.65 4.48 8.88
C ALA A 52 -6.12 5.94 9.04
N TYR A 53 -5.91 6.56 10.21
CA TYR A 53 -6.30 7.95 10.46
C TYR A 53 -5.49 8.93 9.58
N ALA A 54 -4.18 8.73 9.45
CA ALA A 54 -3.31 9.57 8.61
C ALA A 54 -3.70 9.52 7.13
N ARG A 55 -4.03 8.33 6.60
CA ARG A 55 -4.49 8.13 5.22
C ARG A 55 -5.90 8.66 4.96
N ALA A 56 -6.75 8.70 5.98
CA ALA A 56 -8.10 9.24 5.88
C ALA A 56 -8.17 10.77 5.88
N GLY A 57 -7.07 11.46 6.18
CA GLY A 57 -6.99 12.93 6.20
C GLY A 57 -6.92 13.55 7.60
N ALA A 58 -6.69 12.77 8.66
CA ALA A 58 -6.49 13.33 10.00
C ALA A 58 -5.32 14.33 10.00
N SER A 59 -5.55 15.50 10.60
CA SER A 59 -4.53 16.54 10.73
C SER A 59 -3.60 16.29 11.91
N VAL A 60 -4.11 15.61 12.94
CA VAL A 60 -3.43 15.29 14.20
C VAL A 60 -3.81 13.87 14.61
N ILE A 61 -2.89 13.14 15.24
CA ILE A 61 -3.18 11.86 15.92
C ILE A 61 -2.90 12.05 17.41
N SER A 62 -3.95 11.87 18.20
CA SER A 62 -3.92 11.97 19.65
C SER A 62 -3.72 10.58 20.25
N VAL A 63 -2.57 10.37 20.90
CA VAL A 63 -2.24 9.08 21.54
C VAL A 63 -2.37 9.23 23.05
N LEU A 64 -3.24 8.41 23.66
CA LEU A 64 -3.27 8.28 25.11
C LEU A 64 -2.00 7.55 25.57
N THR A 65 -1.26 8.16 26.50
CA THR A 65 -0.06 7.54 27.11
C THR A 65 -0.25 7.13 28.57
N GLU A 66 -1.41 7.44 29.16
CA GLU A 66 -1.77 7.12 30.55
C GLU A 66 -2.17 5.62 30.71
N PRO A 67 -1.49 4.84 31.59
CA PRO A 67 -1.63 3.39 31.62
C PRO A 67 -2.76 2.85 32.53
N LYS A 68 -3.19 3.57 33.56
CA LYS A 68 -4.11 3.05 34.58
C LYS A 68 -5.56 3.06 34.13
N TRP A 69 -6.02 4.19 33.59
CA TRP A 69 -7.42 4.46 33.24
C TRP A 69 -7.68 4.40 31.74
N PHE A 70 -6.72 4.84 30.92
CA PHE A 70 -6.86 4.86 29.46
C PHE A 70 -6.22 3.65 28.75
N LYS A 71 -5.39 2.87 29.47
CA LYS A 71 -4.60 1.73 28.95
C LYS A 71 -3.70 2.10 27.77
N GLY A 72 -3.20 3.33 27.77
CA GLY A 72 -2.21 3.84 26.83
C GLY A 72 -0.77 3.56 27.28
N SER A 73 0.19 3.85 26.41
CA SER A 73 1.61 3.80 26.76
C SER A 73 2.44 4.74 25.88
N LEU A 74 3.61 5.14 26.40
CA LEU A 74 4.61 5.87 25.60
C LEU A 74 5.10 5.07 24.38
N ASN A 75 5.12 3.73 24.48
CA ASN A 75 5.53 2.91 23.34
C ASN A 75 4.50 2.92 22.20
N ASP A 76 3.20 3.00 22.50
CA ASP A 76 2.18 3.25 21.48
C ASP A 76 2.51 4.52 20.70
N MET A 77 2.80 5.62 21.39
CA MET A 77 3.17 6.89 20.76
C MET A 77 4.45 6.79 19.91
N ARG A 78 5.45 6.03 20.35
CA ARG A 78 6.69 5.77 19.59
C ARG A 78 6.44 4.95 18.31
N VAL A 79 5.54 3.98 18.36
CA VAL A 79 5.18 3.18 17.18
C VAL A 79 4.34 4.00 16.22
N VAL A 80 3.33 4.73 16.71
CA VAL A 80 2.55 5.71 15.92
C VAL A 80 3.46 6.69 15.19
N ARG A 81 4.41 7.31 15.93
CA ARG A 81 5.45 8.21 15.42
C ARG A 81 6.23 7.61 14.25
N ALA A 82 6.65 6.35 14.37
CA ALA A 82 7.43 5.66 13.33
C ALA A 82 6.59 5.31 12.10
N MET A 83 5.36 4.83 12.30
CA MET A 83 4.46 4.40 11.20
C MET A 83 4.06 5.55 10.27
N ILE A 84 3.96 6.77 10.78
CA ILE A 84 3.57 7.95 9.98
C ILE A 84 4.76 8.77 9.48
N ASP A 85 6.00 8.43 9.84
CA ASP A 85 7.17 9.30 9.61
C ASP A 85 7.53 9.45 8.12
N SER A 86 7.25 8.40 7.34
CA SER A 86 7.46 8.35 5.89
C SER A 86 6.34 8.97 5.06
N LEU A 87 5.25 9.43 5.68
CA LEU A 87 4.13 10.05 4.96
C LEU A 87 4.45 11.51 4.61
N PRO A 88 4.34 11.93 3.33
CA PRO A 88 4.76 13.26 2.90
C PRO A 88 3.94 14.37 3.58
N ASN A 89 2.65 14.10 3.83
CA ASN A 89 1.74 15.02 4.49
C ASN A 89 1.30 14.49 5.87
N ARG A 90 2.25 13.96 6.67
CA ARG A 90 1.99 13.32 7.97
C ARG A 90 1.20 14.20 8.96
N PRO A 91 0.32 13.63 9.79
CA PRO A 91 -0.27 14.35 10.92
C PRO A 91 0.77 14.73 11.99
N ALA A 92 0.41 15.68 12.84
CA ALA A 92 1.10 15.96 14.10
C ALA A 92 0.75 14.90 15.16
N VAL A 93 1.71 14.50 16.00
CA VAL A 93 1.48 13.58 17.14
C VAL A 93 1.22 14.39 18.42
N LEU A 94 0.06 14.21 19.03
CA LEU A 94 -0.31 14.76 20.34
C LEU A 94 -0.15 13.71 21.44
N ARG A 95 0.70 13.98 22.45
CA ARG A 95 0.66 13.24 23.72
C ARG A 95 -0.56 13.68 24.53
N LYS A 96 -1.57 12.81 24.65
CA LYS A 96 -2.74 13.02 25.50
C LYS A 96 -2.50 12.33 26.84
N ASP A 97 -2.17 13.13 27.85
CA ASP A 97 -1.74 12.67 29.17
C ASP A 97 -1.95 13.77 30.23
N PHE A 98 -1.83 13.42 31.50
CA PHE A 98 -1.86 14.37 32.62
C PHE A 98 -0.46 14.93 32.87
N ILE A 99 -0.09 15.98 32.13
CA ILE A 99 1.21 16.65 32.25
C ILE A 99 1.22 17.59 33.47
N VAL A 100 2.11 17.29 34.42
CA VAL A 100 2.33 18.06 35.66
C VAL A 100 3.80 18.44 35.89
N ASP A 101 4.75 17.77 35.22
CA ASP A 101 6.19 17.98 35.40
C ASP A 101 6.93 18.20 34.06
N PRO A 102 7.92 19.11 33.98
CA PRO A 102 8.76 19.31 32.79
C PRO A 102 9.45 18.04 32.25
N TYR A 103 9.72 17.05 33.10
CA TYR A 103 10.20 15.72 32.70
C TYR A 103 9.28 15.08 31.65
N GLN A 104 7.95 15.13 31.85
CA GLN A 104 6.99 14.52 30.92
C GLN A 104 6.99 15.23 29.55
N ILE A 105 7.42 16.49 29.49
CA ILE A 105 7.55 17.27 28.26
C ILE A 105 8.81 16.87 27.49
N LEU A 106 9.94 16.66 28.19
CA LEU A 106 11.16 16.10 27.59
C LEU A 106 10.92 14.67 27.08
N GLU A 107 10.29 13.83 27.91
CA GLU A 107 9.86 12.48 27.57
C GLU A 107 8.96 12.47 26.33
N ALA A 108 7.97 13.37 26.26
CA ALA A 108 7.11 13.50 25.07
C ALA A 108 7.91 13.77 23.79
N ARG A 109 8.92 14.66 23.83
CA ARG A 109 9.76 14.96 22.67
C ARG A 109 10.68 13.80 22.27
N VAL A 110 11.26 13.08 23.22
CA VAL A 110 12.09 11.89 22.94
C VAL A 110 11.25 10.77 22.31
N TYR A 111 10.04 10.53 22.81
CA TYR A 111 9.08 9.59 22.22
C TYR A 111 8.35 10.13 20.98
N GLY A 112 8.72 11.33 20.50
CA GLY A 112 8.38 11.84 19.18
C GLY A 112 7.08 12.63 19.05
N ALA A 113 6.49 13.09 20.15
CA ALA A 113 5.37 14.02 20.12
C ALA A 113 5.75 15.33 19.41
N ASP A 114 4.82 15.87 18.61
CA ASP A 114 4.88 17.20 18.03
C ASP A 114 4.20 18.25 18.94
N THR A 115 3.23 17.82 19.76
CA THR A 115 2.51 18.63 20.76
C THR A 115 2.11 17.81 22.01
N ILE A 116 1.72 18.50 23.08
CA ILE A 116 1.29 17.95 24.38
C ILE A 116 -0.03 18.57 24.82
N LEU A 117 -0.77 17.88 25.68
CA LEU A 117 -1.92 18.43 26.40
C LEU A 117 -1.48 19.17 27.68
N LEU A 118 -2.06 20.33 27.97
CA LEU A 118 -2.02 20.99 29.28
C LEU A 118 -3.46 21.30 29.71
N ILE A 119 -3.89 20.85 30.89
CA ILE A 119 -5.29 20.98 31.34
C ILE A 119 -5.37 22.06 32.43
N VAL A 120 -6.12 23.14 32.20
CA VAL A 120 -6.18 24.28 33.14
C VAL A 120 -6.80 23.85 34.47
N ALA A 121 -7.89 23.07 34.45
CA ALA A 121 -8.57 22.55 35.64
C ALA A 121 -7.70 21.65 36.57
N MET A 122 -6.50 21.24 36.13
CA MET A 122 -5.58 20.38 36.89
C MET A 122 -4.38 21.13 37.48
N LEU A 123 -4.04 22.32 36.95
CA LEU A 123 -2.77 23.01 37.20
C LEU A 123 -3.01 24.34 37.91
N SER A 124 -2.11 24.73 38.82
CA SER A 124 -2.05 26.13 39.26
C SER A 124 -1.67 27.03 38.09
N VAL A 125 -2.06 28.31 38.12
CA VAL A 125 -1.72 29.28 37.07
C VAL A 125 -0.20 29.39 36.90
N GLU A 126 0.55 29.36 38.00
CA GLU A 126 2.02 29.37 38.00
C GLU A 126 2.62 28.10 37.38
N GLN A 127 2.05 26.92 37.67
CA GLN A 127 2.46 25.65 37.06
C GLN A 127 2.17 25.65 35.56
N LEU A 128 0.98 26.10 35.15
CA LEU A 128 0.57 26.19 33.76
C LEU A 128 1.49 27.13 32.96
N HIS A 129 1.76 28.34 33.47
CA HIS A 129 2.72 29.26 32.86
C HIS A 129 4.14 28.66 32.77
N SER A 130 4.58 27.93 33.80
CA SER A 130 5.90 27.28 33.82
C SER A 130 6.01 26.17 32.76
N LEU A 131 5.03 25.26 32.73
CA LEU A 131 4.98 24.13 31.79
C LEU A 131 4.81 24.60 30.34
N TYR A 132 3.92 25.57 30.09
CA TYR A 132 3.72 26.16 28.77
C TYR A 132 5.00 26.87 28.29
N LYS A 133 5.64 27.70 29.13
CA LYS A 133 6.91 28.37 28.80
C LYS A 133 8.04 27.36 28.51
N PHE A 134 8.11 26.27 29.28
CA PHE A 134 9.09 25.20 29.06
C PHE A 134 8.84 24.47 27.72
N ALA A 135 7.58 24.14 27.43
CA ALA A 135 7.18 23.55 26.15
C ALA A 135 7.53 24.47 24.96
N LYS A 136 7.19 25.77 25.04
CA LYS A 136 7.56 26.78 24.04
C LYS A 136 9.07 26.89 23.84
N GLY A 137 9.86 26.78 24.92
CA GLY A 137 11.33 26.74 24.88
C GLY A 137 11.92 25.53 24.14
N LEU A 138 11.14 24.46 23.95
CA LEU A 138 11.49 23.27 23.18
C LEU A 138 10.89 23.27 21.75
N GLY A 139 10.24 24.37 21.33
CA GLY A 139 9.55 24.48 20.05
C GLY A 139 8.13 23.90 20.03
N ILE A 140 7.58 23.52 21.20
CA ILE A 140 6.24 22.92 21.31
C ILE A 140 5.19 24.02 21.53
N GLU A 141 4.14 24.05 20.71
CA GLU A 141 2.87 24.67 21.10
C GLU A 141 1.97 23.60 21.74
N PRO A 142 1.65 23.70 23.04
CA PRO A 142 0.67 22.82 23.68
C PRO A 142 -0.76 23.04 23.15
N LEU A 143 -1.58 21.99 23.21
CA LEU A 143 -3.04 22.12 23.25
C LEU A 143 -3.44 22.43 24.69
N VAL A 144 -3.98 23.62 24.94
CA VAL A 144 -4.46 24.02 26.28
C VAL A 144 -5.95 23.68 26.41
N GLU A 145 -6.29 22.78 27.33
CA GLU A 145 -7.65 22.27 27.55
C GLU A 145 -8.39 23.05 28.65
N VAL A 146 -9.59 23.52 28.31
CA VAL A 146 -10.49 24.32 29.16
C VAL A 146 -11.93 23.79 29.15
N ASN A 147 -12.70 23.99 30.21
CA ASN A 147 -14.12 23.60 30.31
C ASN A 147 -15.07 24.78 30.61
N ASN A 148 -14.57 25.95 31.02
CA ASN A 148 -15.41 27.10 31.40
C ASN A 148 -14.75 28.46 31.07
N ALA A 149 -15.46 29.55 31.34
CA ALA A 149 -15.03 30.91 30.99
C ALA A 149 -13.78 31.35 31.77
N GLN A 150 -13.66 30.98 33.04
CA GLN A 150 -12.52 31.33 33.88
C GLN A 150 -11.24 30.63 33.41
N GLU A 151 -11.34 29.36 33.00
CA GLU A 151 -10.24 28.63 32.38
C GLU A 151 -9.88 29.18 31.00
N MET A 152 -10.87 29.64 30.22
CA MET A 152 -10.67 30.30 28.93
C MET A 152 -9.93 31.65 29.10
N GLU A 153 -10.30 32.46 30.09
CA GLU A 153 -9.59 33.71 30.44
C GLU A 153 -8.10 33.43 30.74
N VAL A 154 -7.81 32.45 31.61
CA VAL A 154 -6.43 32.02 31.91
C VAL A 154 -5.68 31.53 30.66
N ALA A 155 -6.32 30.75 29.79
CA ALA A 155 -5.69 30.27 28.55
C ALA A 155 -5.41 31.40 27.53
N ILE A 156 -6.21 32.47 27.54
CA ILE A 156 -6.00 33.67 26.72
C ILE A 156 -4.87 34.54 27.30
N GLU A 157 -4.85 34.77 28.62
CA GLU A 157 -3.76 35.51 29.30
C GLU A 157 -2.39 34.79 29.18
N LEU A 158 -2.40 33.46 29.15
CA LEU A 158 -1.24 32.62 28.84
C LEU A 158 -0.69 32.84 27.41
N GLY A 159 -1.52 33.35 26.50
CA GLY A 159 -1.17 33.59 25.10
C GLY A 159 -1.25 32.36 24.18
N ALA A 160 -1.97 31.31 24.61
CA ALA A 160 -2.03 30.02 23.92
C ALA A 160 -2.56 30.14 22.48
N LYS A 161 -1.89 29.47 21.52
CA LYS A 161 -2.26 29.51 20.10
C LYS A 161 -3.14 28.35 19.65
N VAL A 162 -3.30 27.32 20.47
CA VAL A 162 -4.32 26.28 20.29
C VAL A 162 -5.03 26.02 21.62
N ILE A 163 -6.32 26.35 21.69
CA ILE A 163 -7.18 26.13 22.86
C ILE A 163 -8.22 25.08 22.50
N GLY A 164 -8.34 24.04 23.33
CA GLY A 164 -9.33 22.98 23.21
C GLY A 164 -10.41 23.12 24.27
N VAL A 165 -11.67 23.28 23.87
CA VAL A 165 -12.80 23.25 24.81
C VAL A 165 -13.25 21.80 24.99
N ASN A 166 -13.14 21.27 26.20
CA ASN A 166 -13.66 19.95 26.54
C ASN A 166 -15.14 20.06 26.91
N ASN A 167 -16.01 19.62 26.01
CA ASN A 167 -17.45 19.53 26.23
C ASN A 167 -17.82 18.53 27.34
N ARG A 168 -16.88 17.66 27.79
CA ARG A 168 -17.07 16.79 28.96
C ARG A 168 -16.49 17.45 30.20
N ASN A 169 -17.35 17.71 31.19
CA ASN A 169 -16.90 18.17 32.50
C ASN A 169 -16.14 17.05 33.23
N LEU A 170 -14.91 17.33 33.67
CA LEU A 170 -14.03 16.31 34.27
C LEU A 170 -14.39 15.94 35.72
N HIS A 171 -15.26 16.69 36.39
CA HIS A 171 -15.69 16.41 37.77
C HIS A 171 -16.87 15.44 37.87
N ASN A 172 -17.77 15.42 36.87
CA ASN A 172 -18.95 14.54 36.86
C ASN A 172 -19.12 13.69 35.59
N PHE A 173 -18.26 13.88 34.57
CA PHE A 173 -18.26 13.21 33.27
C PHE A 173 -19.50 13.45 32.38
N GLU A 174 -20.38 14.39 32.73
CA GLU A 174 -21.47 14.84 31.86
C GLU A 174 -20.90 15.56 30.62
N VAL A 175 -21.64 15.52 29.51
CA VAL A 175 -21.23 16.13 28.23
C VAL A 175 -22.26 17.17 27.83
N ASP A 176 -21.86 18.43 27.78
CA ASP A 176 -22.63 19.53 27.23
C ASP A 176 -21.96 20.07 25.95
N MET A 177 -22.61 19.84 24.80
CA MET A 177 -22.14 20.32 23.51
C MET A 177 -22.18 21.85 23.38
N GLN A 178 -22.99 22.52 24.20
CA GLN A 178 -23.12 23.98 24.25
C GLN A 178 -21.92 24.64 24.93
N THR A 179 -21.05 23.89 25.63
CA THR A 179 -19.82 24.40 26.27
C THR A 179 -18.94 25.14 25.25
N THR A 180 -18.63 24.50 24.12
CA THR A 180 -17.85 25.15 23.04
C THR A 180 -18.56 26.37 22.47
N THR A 181 -19.86 26.28 22.20
CA THR A 181 -20.69 27.38 21.67
C THR A 181 -20.67 28.63 22.57
N ASN A 182 -20.73 28.43 23.89
CA ASN A 182 -20.73 29.52 24.87
C ASN A 182 -19.36 30.21 24.97
N LEU A 183 -18.26 29.47 24.79
CA LEU A 183 -16.89 29.98 24.92
C LEU A 183 -16.29 30.51 23.60
N ALA A 184 -16.82 30.12 22.45
CA ALA A 184 -16.25 30.47 21.14
C ALA A 184 -16.07 31.99 20.93
N ASN A 185 -17.02 32.80 21.40
CA ASN A 185 -16.99 34.26 21.28
C ASN A 185 -15.90 34.96 22.13
N MET A 186 -15.23 34.23 23.05
CA MET A 186 -14.13 34.77 23.86
C MET A 186 -12.77 34.69 23.15
N VAL A 187 -12.65 33.86 22.12
CA VAL A 187 -11.33 33.44 21.59
C VAL A 187 -10.74 34.48 20.63
N PRO A 188 -9.47 34.91 20.81
CA PRO A 188 -8.78 35.80 19.88
C PRO A 188 -8.69 35.21 18.46
N ALA A 189 -8.84 36.06 17.44
CA ALA A 189 -8.89 35.64 16.04
C ALA A 189 -7.58 35.00 15.50
N ASP A 190 -6.45 35.15 16.20
CA ASP A 190 -5.19 34.47 15.87
C ASP A 190 -4.98 33.14 16.62
N THR A 191 -5.84 32.81 17.59
CA THR A 191 -5.84 31.55 18.32
C THR A 191 -6.76 30.53 17.66
N ILE A 192 -6.30 29.27 17.61
CA ILE A 192 -7.02 28.14 17.02
C ILE A 192 -7.92 27.52 18.09
N LEU A 193 -9.23 27.64 17.94
CA LEU A 193 -10.22 26.94 18.77
C LEU A 193 -10.46 25.51 18.25
N VAL A 194 -10.51 24.54 19.16
CA VAL A 194 -10.74 23.12 18.90
C VAL A 194 -11.85 22.61 19.82
N ALA A 195 -12.84 21.88 19.29
CA ALA A 195 -13.85 21.20 20.12
C ALA A 195 -13.36 19.80 20.53
N LEU A 196 -13.43 19.46 21.82
CA LEU A 196 -13.03 18.17 22.36
C LEU A 196 -14.22 17.48 23.04
N SER A 197 -14.32 16.15 22.90
CA SER A 197 -15.40 15.32 23.43
C SER A 197 -16.79 15.58 22.82
N GLY A 198 -17.58 14.52 22.70
CA GLY A 198 -19.00 14.59 22.37
C GLY A 198 -19.37 14.50 20.88
N ILE A 199 -18.44 14.85 19.97
CA ILE A 199 -18.61 14.69 18.50
C ILE A 199 -18.93 13.23 18.14
N LYS A 200 -20.02 13.03 17.38
CA LYS A 200 -20.52 11.73 16.89
C LYS A 200 -20.50 11.61 15.37
N GLY A 201 -20.60 12.72 14.62
CA GLY A 201 -20.62 12.71 13.15
C GLY A 201 -20.49 14.11 12.55
N ARG A 202 -20.63 14.19 11.21
CA ARG A 202 -20.47 15.44 10.45
C ARG A 202 -21.31 16.63 10.94
N GLU A 203 -22.57 16.40 11.35
CA GLU A 203 -23.49 17.44 11.84
C GLU A 203 -22.91 18.24 13.02
N ASP A 204 -22.28 17.56 13.99
CA ASP A 204 -21.61 18.22 15.13
C ASP A 204 -20.43 19.10 14.66
N VAL A 205 -19.72 18.67 13.61
CA VAL A 205 -18.54 19.36 13.08
C VAL A 205 -18.95 20.62 12.32
N GLU A 206 -20.02 20.55 11.52
CA GLU A 206 -20.54 21.72 10.78
C GLU A 206 -21.02 22.80 11.74
N HIS A 207 -21.79 22.42 12.77
CA HIS A 207 -22.25 23.33 13.80
C HIS A 207 -21.10 24.07 14.52
N TYR A 208 -19.98 23.38 14.78
CA TYR A 208 -18.78 24.02 15.34
C TYR A 208 -18.00 24.86 14.32
N MET A 209 -17.94 24.46 13.05
CA MET A 209 -17.30 25.26 11.99
C MET A 209 -18.01 26.60 11.77
N GLU A 210 -19.35 26.63 11.84
CA GLU A 210 -20.16 27.88 11.79
C GLU A 210 -19.80 28.86 12.92
N GLN A 211 -19.47 28.33 14.10
CA GLN A 211 -19.01 29.10 15.27
C GLN A 211 -17.53 29.51 15.19
N GLY A 212 -16.86 29.22 14.07
CA GLY A 212 -15.46 29.58 13.85
C GLY A 212 -14.45 28.56 14.39
N VAL A 213 -14.86 27.46 15.02
CA VAL A 213 -13.97 26.38 15.46
C VAL A 213 -13.17 25.82 14.27
N LYS A 214 -11.89 25.50 14.47
CA LYS A 214 -10.95 25.12 13.40
C LYS A 214 -10.50 23.65 13.44
N GLY A 215 -10.86 22.91 14.49
CA GLY A 215 -10.58 21.48 14.60
C GLY A 215 -11.48 20.76 15.60
N VAL A 216 -11.49 19.44 15.54
CA VAL A 216 -12.29 18.58 16.41
C VAL A 216 -11.47 17.38 16.88
N LEU A 217 -11.51 17.04 18.17
CA LEU A 217 -10.87 15.84 18.71
C LEU A 217 -11.90 14.73 18.94
N VAL A 218 -11.79 13.66 18.16
CA VAL A 218 -12.79 12.59 18.10
C VAL A 218 -12.14 11.26 18.46
N GLY A 219 -12.66 10.62 19.51
CA GLY A 219 -12.17 9.35 20.04
C GLY A 219 -13.24 8.27 20.11
N GLU A 220 -14.27 8.45 20.95
CA GLU A 220 -15.24 7.37 21.23
C GLU A 220 -15.97 6.90 19.96
N ALA A 221 -16.55 7.81 19.18
CA ALA A 221 -17.23 7.48 17.94
C ALA A 221 -16.27 6.91 16.87
N LEU A 222 -15.03 7.40 16.83
CA LEU A 222 -14.00 6.93 15.88
C LEU A 222 -13.53 5.51 16.22
N MET A 223 -13.27 5.19 17.50
CA MET A 223 -12.93 3.84 17.95
C MET A 223 -14.05 2.84 17.64
N LEU A 224 -15.31 3.21 17.94
CA LEU A 224 -16.50 2.39 17.68
C LEU A 224 -16.89 2.29 16.19
N SER A 225 -16.33 3.13 15.31
CA SER A 225 -16.61 3.08 13.88
C SER A 225 -16.05 1.80 13.23
N LYS A 226 -16.89 1.14 12.40
CA LYS A 226 -16.49 -0.05 11.62
C LYS A 226 -15.46 0.31 10.54
N ASP A 227 -15.72 1.39 9.81
CA ASP A 227 -14.79 1.98 8.84
C ASP A 227 -14.31 3.34 9.35
N LYS A 228 -13.09 3.32 9.88
CA LYS A 228 -12.37 4.48 10.41
C LYS A 228 -11.94 5.48 9.32
N ARG A 229 -11.78 5.04 8.07
CA ARG A 229 -11.46 5.92 6.94
C ARG A 229 -12.70 6.70 6.51
N THR A 230 -13.80 6.00 6.23
CA THR A 230 -15.06 6.65 5.82
C THR A 230 -15.54 7.61 6.91
N PHE A 231 -15.45 7.23 8.20
CA PHE A 231 -15.85 8.11 9.29
C PHE A 231 -15.03 9.41 9.37
N ILE A 232 -13.69 9.37 9.18
CA ILE A 232 -12.88 10.60 9.16
C ILE A 232 -13.18 11.46 7.92
N ARG A 233 -13.43 10.84 6.75
CA ARG A 233 -13.82 11.59 5.55
C ARG A 233 -15.18 12.27 5.68
N ASP A 234 -16.15 11.57 6.28
CA ASP A 234 -17.45 12.13 6.64
C ASP A 234 -17.30 13.37 7.53
N LEU A 235 -16.56 13.28 8.64
CA LEU A 235 -16.26 14.44 9.51
C LEU A 235 -15.64 15.62 8.74
N LEU A 236 -14.71 15.34 7.81
CA LEU A 236 -14.09 16.36 6.96
C LEU A 236 -15.05 16.97 5.92
N GLY A 237 -16.20 16.35 5.65
CA GLY A 237 -17.10 16.73 4.56
C GLY A 237 -16.58 16.35 3.18
N LEU A 238 -15.58 15.45 3.13
CA LEU A 238 -15.06 14.91 1.88
C LEU A 238 -15.99 13.78 1.41
N PRO A 239 -16.28 13.66 0.10
CA PRO A 239 -17.04 12.53 -0.40
C PRO A 239 -16.33 11.23 -0.01
N THR A 240 -17.08 10.29 0.55
CA THR A 240 -16.66 8.88 0.65
C THR A 240 -16.23 8.42 -0.74
N GLU A 241 -15.14 7.65 -0.86
CA GLU A 241 -14.60 7.22 -2.16
C GLU A 241 -15.44 6.08 -2.77
N VAL A 242 -16.66 6.45 -3.15
CA VAL A 242 -17.59 5.72 -4.02
C VAL A 242 -17.90 6.62 -5.22
N GLN A 243 -16.86 7.22 -5.81
CA GLN A 243 -16.91 7.46 -7.25
C GLN A 243 -16.87 6.09 -7.92
N GLU A 244 -17.84 5.81 -8.79
CA GLU A 244 -17.79 4.68 -9.71
C GLU A 244 -16.76 4.99 -10.80
N SER A 245 -15.47 4.93 -10.44
CA SER A 245 -14.37 4.97 -11.39
C SER A 245 -14.57 3.82 -12.38
N LYS A 246 -14.60 4.11 -13.69
CA LYS A 246 -14.62 3.07 -14.74
C LYS A 246 -13.53 2.06 -14.41
N VAL A 247 -13.91 0.78 -14.22
CA VAL A 247 -12.94 -0.30 -14.03
C VAL A 247 -12.10 -0.38 -15.29
N LEU A 248 -10.78 -0.27 -15.15
CA LEU A 248 -9.90 -0.22 -16.30
C LEU A 248 -9.80 -1.60 -16.95
N VAL A 249 -9.63 -1.65 -18.27
CA VAL A 249 -9.62 -2.93 -19.00
C VAL A 249 -8.26 -3.21 -19.64
N LYS A 250 -7.71 -4.40 -19.36
CA LYS A 250 -6.50 -4.92 -19.98
C LYS A 250 -6.82 -6.10 -20.89
N ILE A 251 -6.41 -6.01 -22.16
CA ILE A 251 -6.51 -7.09 -23.14
C ILE A 251 -5.12 -7.70 -23.33
N CYS A 252 -4.94 -8.95 -22.92
CA CYS A 252 -3.64 -9.62 -22.82
C CYS A 252 -3.44 -10.71 -23.87
N GLY A 253 -2.20 -10.88 -24.35
CA GLY A 253 -1.86 -11.81 -25.42
C GLY A 253 -2.24 -11.31 -26.80
N VAL A 254 -2.03 -10.01 -27.07
CA VAL A 254 -2.22 -9.41 -28.40
C VAL A 254 -1.02 -9.80 -29.29
N GLN A 255 -1.29 -10.25 -30.52
CA GLN A 255 -0.29 -10.77 -31.47
C GLN A 255 -0.35 -10.15 -32.87
N THR A 256 -1.31 -9.27 -33.16
CA THR A 256 -1.46 -8.59 -34.45
C THR A 256 -1.83 -7.11 -34.26
N VAL A 257 -1.49 -6.26 -35.24
CA VAL A 257 -1.83 -4.83 -35.24
C VAL A 257 -3.35 -4.63 -35.24
N ASP A 258 -4.07 -5.40 -36.05
CA ASP A 258 -5.54 -5.35 -36.15
C ASP A 258 -6.21 -5.65 -34.79
N ALA A 259 -5.79 -6.70 -34.09
CA ALA A 259 -6.30 -7.01 -32.74
C ALA A 259 -5.92 -5.94 -31.69
N ALA A 260 -4.79 -5.25 -31.86
CA ALA A 260 -4.38 -4.16 -30.99
C ALA A 260 -5.27 -2.92 -31.18
N LEU A 261 -5.55 -2.55 -32.44
CA LEU A 261 -6.41 -1.43 -32.78
C LEU A 261 -7.88 -1.70 -32.42
N GLN A 262 -8.42 -2.89 -32.72
CA GLN A 262 -9.78 -3.26 -32.32
C GLN A 262 -9.98 -3.23 -30.79
N ALA A 263 -8.94 -3.54 -30.01
CA ALA A 263 -8.98 -3.42 -28.55
C ALA A 263 -8.86 -1.96 -28.06
N ALA A 264 -8.12 -1.12 -28.78
CA ALA A 264 -8.03 0.31 -28.50
C ALA A 264 -9.34 1.06 -28.85
N ASP A 265 -9.96 0.73 -29.99
CA ASP A 265 -11.28 1.21 -30.43
C ASP A 265 -12.40 0.78 -29.48
N ALA A 266 -12.31 -0.45 -28.95
CA ALA A 266 -13.22 -0.94 -27.91
C ALA A 266 -13.04 -0.23 -26.56
N GLY A 267 -12.05 0.65 -26.39
CA GLY A 267 -11.86 1.45 -25.19
C GLY A 267 -11.07 0.76 -24.06
N ALA A 268 -10.17 -0.17 -24.39
CA ALA A 268 -9.24 -0.75 -23.42
C ALA A 268 -8.24 0.30 -22.89
N ASP A 269 -7.84 0.15 -21.62
CA ASP A 269 -6.85 1.01 -20.96
C ASP A 269 -5.42 0.45 -21.11
N PHE A 270 -5.26 -0.87 -21.30
CA PHE A 270 -3.97 -1.55 -21.38
C PHE A 270 -3.96 -2.67 -22.44
N LEU A 271 -2.85 -2.82 -23.18
CA LEU A 271 -2.62 -3.95 -24.09
C LEU A 271 -1.41 -4.77 -23.66
N GLY A 272 -1.59 -6.08 -23.46
CA GLY A 272 -0.55 -7.02 -23.05
C GLY A 272 0.06 -7.80 -24.21
N MET A 273 1.35 -7.59 -24.47
CA MET A 273 2.17 -8.39 -25.39
C MET A 273 2.97 -9.44 -24.61
N ILE A 274 2.93 -10.71 -25.02
CA ILE A 274 3.59 -11.81 -24.28
C ILE A 274 4.92 -12.16 -24.94
N PHE A 275 6.02 -11.94 -24.23
CA PHE A 275 7.38 -12.26 -24.69
C PHE A 275 7.89 -13.62 -24.19
N VAL A 276 7.06 -14.36 -23.46
CA VAL A 276 7.38 -15.70 -22.92
C VAL A 276 7.53 -16.72 -24.06
N GLU A 277 8.72 -17.31 -24.22
CA GLU A 277 8.94 -18.38 -25.19
C GLU A 277 8.09 -19.62 -24.89
N GLY A 278 7.70 -20.36 -25.94
CA GLY A 278 6.81 -21.52 -25.84
C GLY A 278 5.35 -21.20 -25.49
N SER A 279 5.00 -19.94 -25.23
CA SER A 279 3.60 -19.50 -25.15
C SER A 279 2.94 -19.57 -26.52
N LYS A 280 1.70 -20.10 -26.58
CA LYS A 280 0.85 -19.99 -27.79
C LYS A 280 0.66 -18.53 -28.24
N ARG A 281 0.65 -17.63 -27.27
CA ARG A 281 0.39 -16.19 -27.45
C ARG A 281 1.68 -15.35 -27.53
N HIS A 282 2.82 -16.00 -27.76
CA HIS A 282 4.10 -15.33 -27.92
C HIS A 282 4.07 -14.36 -29.12
N VAL A 283 4.57 -13.14 -28.93
CA VAL A 283 4.80 -12.18 -30.01
C VAL A 283 6.29 -11.93 -30.20
N LYS A 284 6.72 -11.91 -31.46
CA LYS A 284 8.11 -11.64 -31.84
C LYS A 284 8.41 -10.15 -31.79
N MET A 285 9.69 -9.78 -31.66
CA MET A 285 10.15 -8.39 -31.53
C MET A 285 9.79 -7.50 -32.73
N ASP A 286 9.76 -8.06 -33.94
CA ASP A 286 9.38 -7.37 -35.18
C ASP A 286 7.88 -7.01 -35.17
N VAL A 287 7.00 -8.00 -35.01
CA VAL A 287 5.55 -7.80 -34.92
C VAL A 287 5.16 -6.94 -33.71
N ALA A 288 5.89 -7.05 -32.60
CA ALA A 288 5.68 -6.22 -31.42
C ALA A 288 6.05 -4.74 -31.66
N ALA A 289 7.01 -4.44 -32.54
CA ALA A 289 7.32 -3.07 -32.94
C ALA A 289 6.20 -2.46 -33.79
N GLU A 290 5.67 -3.22 -34.77
CA GLU A 290 4.52 -2.80 -35.60
C GLU A 290 3.27 -2.51 -34.74
N ILE A 291 2.98 -3.38 -33.76
CA ILE A 291 1.88 -3.17 -32.79
C ILE A 291 2.11 -1.90 -31.98
N VAL A 292 3.34 -1.67 -31.48
CA VAL A 292 3.67 -0.48 -30.69
C VAL A 292 3.53 0.80 -31.50
N GLU A 293 4.00 0.82 -32.74
CA GLU A 293 3.92 2.00 -33.61
C GLU A 293 2.46 2.40 -33.87
N ALA A 294 1.62 1.45 -34.30
CA ALA A 294 0.20 1.69 -34.56
C ALA A 294 -0.58 2.13 -33.31
N VAL A 295 -0.35 1.48 -32.16
CA VAL A 295 -1.01 1.85 -30.90
C VAL A 295 -0.53 3.23 -30.41
N ARG A 296 0.74 3.60 -30.65
CA ARG A 296 1.25 4.93 -30.32
C ARG A 296 0.71 6.02 -31.25
N GLU A 297 0.48 5.73 -32.52
CA GLU A 297 -0.19 6.67 -33.43
C GLU A 297 -1.63 6.92 -32.97
N TYR A 298 -2.41 5.85 -32.72
CA TYR A 298 -3.76 5.93 -32.17
C TYR A 298 -3.83 6.72 -30.86
N ALA A 299 -3.02 6.36 -29.87
CA ALA A 299 -3.03 6.99 -28.55
C ALA A 299 -2.63 8.48 -28.59
N ASN A 300 -1.80 8.91 -29.55
CA ASN A 300 -1.48 10.32 -29.75
C ASN A 300 -2.61 11.07 -30.47
N ALA A 301 -3.29 10.47 -31.44
CA ALA A 301 -4.45 11.07 -32.10
C ALA A 301 -5.60 11.31 -31.10
N THR A 302 -5.90 10.31 -30.27
CA THR A 302 -6.93 10.40 -29.22
C THR A 302 -6.56 11.40 -28.13
N ALA A 303 -5.29 11.46 -27.70
CA ALA A 303 -4.84 12.46 -26.73
C ALA A 303 -4.91 13.90 -27.28
N ALA A 304 -4.56 14.11 -28.55
CA ALA A 304 -4.62 15.43 -29.19
C ALA A 304 -6.06 15.96 -29.36
N ALA A 305 -7.07 15.08 -29.34
CA ALA A 305 -8.48 15.46 -29.29
C ALA A 305 -8.97 15.85 -27.88
N PHE A 306 -8.22 15.52 -26.82
CA PHE A 306 -8.57 15.80 -25.43
C PHE A 306 -8.02 17.14 -24.89
N ASP A 307 -6.92 17.65 -25.45
CA ASP A 307 -6.30 18.95 -25.08
C ASP A 307 -7.15 20.19 -25.49
N GLY A 308 -8.42 20.01 -25.88
CA GLY A 308 -9.26 21.05 -26.48
C GLY A 308 -9.92 22.05 -25.54
N ASP A 309 -10.38 21.64 -24.35
CA ASP A 309 -11.35 22.42 -23.54
C ASP A 309 -11.15 22.40 -22.00
N ASP A 310 -10.20 21.64 -21.42
CA ASP A 310 -10.19 21.33 -19.97
C ASP A 310 -9.03 21.96 -19.15
N GLU A 311 -9.07 23.28 -18.90
CA GLU A 311 -8.13 23.99 -17.99
C GLU A 311 -8.09 23.37 -16.56
N ASN A 312 -9.12 22.63 -16.20
CA ASN A 312 -9.31 21.96 -14.91
C ASN A 312 -8.23 20.90 -14.61
N PHE A 313 -7.56 20.37 -15.64
CA PHE A 313 -6.51 19.36 -15.47
C PHE A 313 -5.31 19.88 -14.67
N SER A 314 -4.98 21.18 -14.79
CA SER A 314 -3.88 21.77 -14.01
C SER A 314 -4.23 22.00 -12.54
N GLN A 315 -5.50 22.23 -12.19
CA GLN A 315 -5.91 22.44 -10.79
C GLN A 315 -5.94 21.15 -9.97
N LYS A 316 -6.24 20.00 -10.60
CA LYS A 316 -6.18 18.69 -9.94
C LYS A 316 -4.77 18.28 -9.49
N LYS A 317 -3.72 18.89 -10.04
CA LYS A 317 -2.32 18.51 -9.80
C LYS A 317 -1.90 18.68 -8.34
N ASP A 318 -2.31 19.79 -7.72
CA ASP A 318 -1.96 20.12 -6.34
C ASP A 318 -2.77 19.29 -5.32
N SER A 319 -3.92 18.74 -5.73
CA SER A 319 -4.86 18.06 -4.82
C SER A 319 -4.39 16.67 -4.34
N ASP A 320 -3.59 15.95 -5.13
CA ASP A 320 -3.08 14.62 -4.73
C ASP A 320 -1.75 14.69 -3.96
N GLU A 321 -0.94 15.75 -4.09
CA GLU A 321 0.25 15.93 -3.22
C GLU A 321 -0.13 16.20 -1.75
N VAL A 322 -1.36 16.64 -1.50
CA VAL A 322 -1.93 16.85 -0.16
C VAL A 322 -2.46 15.55 0.46
N ALA A 323 -2.66 14.48 -0.31
CA ALA A 323 -3.18 13.22 0.21
C ALA A 323 -2.06 12.29 0.71
N ASN A 324 -2.23 11.69 1.90
CA ASN A 324 -1.43 10.54 2.34
C ASN A 324 -1.91 9.25 1.63
N SER A 325 -1.93 9.25 0.28
CA SER A 325 -2.43 8.14 -0.52
C SER A 325 -1.58 6.88 -0.36
N ASP A 326 -2.18 5.70 -0.57
CA ASP A 326 -1.41 4.47 -0.65
C ASP A 326 -0.45 4.48 -1.85
N TRP A 327 0.65 3.72 -1.78
CA TRP A 327 1.61 3.57 -2.89
C TRP A 327 0.90 3.04 -4.14
N PHE A 328 0.10 1.98 -3.97
CA PHE A 328 -0.65 1.38 -5.07
C PHE A 328 -1.79 2.30 -5.54
N SER A 329 -2.46 3.03 -4.65
CA SER A 329 -3.48 4.02 -5.01
C SER A 329 -2.92 5.22 -5.78
N MET A 330 -1.71 5.68 -5.46
CA MET A 330 -0.99 6.71 -6.22
C MET A 330 -0.69 6.25 -7.64
N HIS A 331 -0.23 5.01 -7.81
CA HIS A 331 0.04 4.43 -9.13
C HIS A 331 -1.24 4.18 -9.95
N ALA A 332 -2.31 3.72 -9.30
CA ALA A 332 -3.65 3.58 -9.88
C ALA A 332 -4.15 4.91 -10.48
N ARG A 333 -4.20 5.98 -9.67
CA ARG A 333 -4.62 7.33 -10.10
C ARG A 333 -3.78 7.90 -11.24
N ARG A 334 -2.49 7.57 -11.30
CA ARG A 334 -1.59 7.99 -12.39
C ARG A 334 -1.92 7.30 -13.72
N ALA A 335 -2.33 6.03 -13.70
CA ALA A 335 -2.76 5.31 -14.90
C ALA A 335 -4.19 5.66 -15.33
N GLU A 336 -5.12 5.86 -14.37
CA GLU A 336 -6.48 6.37 -14.62
C GLU A 336 -6.45 7.65 -15.46
N ARG A 337 -5.61 8.61 -15.07
CA ARG A 337 -5.48 9.94 -15.69
C ARG A 337 -4.48 10.03 -16.85
N ASN A 338 -3.91 8.92 -17.32
CA ASN A 338 -3.04 8.98 -18.49
C ASN A 338 -3.87 9.26 -19.76
N PRO A 339 -3.64 10.36 -20.50
CA PRO A 339 -4.39 10.65 -21.74
C PRO A 339 -3.96 9.76 -22.91
N ARG A 340 -2.77 9.16 -22.86
CA ARG A 340 -2.30 8.19 -23.87
C ARG A 340 -2.73 6.78 -23.47
N LYS A 341 -3.88 6.35 -23.97
CA LYS A 341 -4.41 4.99 -23.83
C LYS A 341 -4.64 4.33 -25.20
N PRO A 342 -4.54 2.99 -25.28
CA PRO A 342 -4.12 2.08 -24.22
C PRO A 342 -2.61 2.15 -23.92
N MET A 343 -2.22 1.87 -22.68
CA MET A 343 -0.82 1.71 -22.27
C MET A 343 -0.29 0.32 -22.64
N ILE A 344 0.95 0.24 -23.10
CA ILE A 344 1.51 -1.01 -23.63
C ILE A 344 2.28 -1.76 -22.54
N VAL A 345 1.88 -3.00 -22.28
CA VAL A 345 2.43 -3.89 -21.23
C VAL A 345 3.21 -5.04 -21.87
N GLY A 346 4.51 -5.16 -21.58
CA GLY A 346 5.29 -6.36 -21.90
C GLY A 346 5.17 -7.40 -20.80
N VAL A 347 4.70 -8.60 -21.12
CA VAL A 347 4.47 -9.70 -20.17
C VAL A 347 5.59 -10.73 -20.27
N PHE A 348 6.23 -11.00 -19.14
CA PHE A 348 7.37 -11.90 -19.00
C PHE A 348 7.09 -12.96 -17.93
N ARG A 349 7.84 -14.06 -17.99
CA ARG A 349 7.80 -15.15 -17.01
C ARG A 349 9.21 -15.70 -16.85
N ASP A 350 9.81 -15.45 -15.69
CA ASP A 350 11.15 -15.94 -15.30
C ASP A 350 12.30 -15.50 -16.25
N ALA A 351 12.09 -14.43 -17.02
CA ALA A 351 13.07 -13.88 -17.97
C ALA A 351 14.18 -13.10 -17.24
N SER A 352 15.36 -12.99 -17.87
CA SER A 352 16.47 -12.21 -17.30
C SER A 352 16.20 -10.71 -17.38
N LEU A 353 16.81 -9.95 -16.46
CA LEU A 353 16.73 -8.49 -16.47
C LEU A 353 17.32 -7.88 -17.76
N GLU A 354 18.30 -8.54 -18.39
CA GLU A 354 18.87 -8.11 -19.67
C GLU A 354 17.86 -8.23 -20.82
N GLU A 355 17.13 -9.35 -20.91
CA GLU A 355 16.08 -9.55 -21.92
C GLU A 355 14.92 -8.57 -21.74
N ILE A 356 14.46 -8.38 -20.49
CA ILE A 356 13.39 -7.44 -20.17
C ILE A 356 13.82 -6.01 -20.51
N THR A 357 15.03 -5.60 -20.09
CA THR A 357 15.57 -4.27 -20.39
C THR A 357 15.75 -4.07 -21.89
N ARG A 358 16.22 -5.08 -22.64
CA ARG A 358 16.33 -5.03 -24.10
C ARG A 358 14.98 -4.82 -24.78
N VAL A 359 13.91 -5.49 -24.33
CA VAL A 359 12.55 -5.26 -24.87
C VAL A 359 12.07 -3.84 -24.52
N VAL A 360 12.24 -3.41 -23.27
CA VAL A 360 11.89 -2.04 -22.83
C VAL A 360 12.64 -0.99 -23.64
N ASP A 361 13.94 -1.16 -23.90
CA ASP A 361 14.72 -0.19 -24.64
C ASP A 361 14.53 -0.22 -26.15
N THR A 362 14.18 -1.39 -26.73
CA THR A 362 13.91 -1.51 -28.17
C THR A 362 12.53 -0.98 -28.52
N LEU A 363 11.50 -1.41 -27.78
CA LEU A 363 10.10 -1.09 -28.08
C LEU A 363 9.57 0.14 -27.35
N LYS A 364 10.24 0.59 -26.28
CA LYS A 364 9.70 1.61 -25.36
C LYS A 364 8.28 1.30 -24.90
N ILE A 365 8.02 0.06 -24.47
CA ILE A 365 6.75 -0.29 -23.79
C ILE A 365 6.56 0.54 -22.52
N ASP A 366 5.32 0.88 -22.17
CA ASP A 366 5.04 1.79 -21.04
C ASP A 366 5.05 1.07 -19.67
N LEU A 367 4.87 -0.24 -19.66
CA LEU A 367 4.74 -1.09 -18.46
C LEU A 367 5.38 -2.47 -18.67
N VAL A 368 5.83 -3.10 -17.58
CA VAL A 368 6.33 -4.49 -17.55
C VAL A 368 5.49 -5.32 -16.58
N GLN A 369 5.12 -6.55 -16.96
CA GLN A 369 4.39 -7.50 -16.12
C GLN A 369 5.27 -8.73 -15.79
N PHE A 370 5.61 -8.88 -14.51
CA PHE A 370 6.32 -10.02 -13.93
C PHE A 370 5.31 -11.14 -13.58
N HIS A 371 5.18 -12.14 -14.45
CA HIS A 371 4.14 -13.16 -14.41
C HIS A 371 4.63 -14.53 -13.89
N GLY A 372 5.93 -14.70 -13.63
CA GLY A 372 6.53 -15.87 -13.00
C GLY A 372 6.88 -15.66 -11.53
N GLY A 373 8.03 -16.22 -11.15
CA GLY A 373 8.67 -16.09 -9.83
C GLY A 373 9.77 -15.02 -9.79
N GLU A 374 9.68 -13.99 -10.65
CA GLU A 374 10.66 -12.90 -10.68
C GLU A 374 10.73 -12.21 -9.31
N ASN A 375 11.94 -11.86 -8.87
CA ASN A 375 12.11 -11.12 -7.62
C ASN A 375 11.57 -9.70 -7.83
N PRO A 376 10.58 -9.23 -7.05
CA PRO A 376 10.03 -7.88 -7.19
C PRO A 376 11.08 -6.77 -7.09
N GLU A 377 12.20 -6.99 -6.39
CA GLU A 377 13.32 -6.04 -6.37
C GLU A 377 13.93 -5.76 -7.76
N GLN A 378 13.77 -6.64 -8.75
CA GLN A 378 14.26 -6.40 -10.12
C GLN A 378 13.58 -5.19 -10.77
N ALA A 379 12.37 -4.81 -10.31
CA ALA A 379 11.64 -3.65 -10.77
C ALA A 379 12.41 -2.33 -10.56
N LYS A 380 13.24 -2.22 -9.51
CA LYS A 380 14.02 -1.00 -9.20
C LYS A 380 15.11 -0.66 -10.22
N PHE A 381 15.40 -1.58 -11.15
CA PHE A 381 16.36 -1.40 -12.24
C PHE A 381 15.69 -1.12 -13.60
N LEU A 382 14.36 -1.20 -13.69
CA LEU A 382 13.63 -0.92 -14.92
C LEU A 382 13.20 0.56 -14.98
N PRO A 383 13.29 1.22 -16.15
CA PRO A 383 12.90 2.63 -16.30
C PRO A 383 11.37 2.83 -16.39
N VAL A 384 10.58 1.76 -16.26
CA VAL A 384 9.12 1.74 -16.43
C VAL A 384 8.43 1.01 -15.28
N PRO A 385 7.18 1.37 -14.91
CA PRO A 385 6.51 0.75 -13.77
C PRO A 385 6.18 -0.73 -14.00
N VAL A 386 6.23 -1.52 -12.91
CA VAL A 386 6.00 -2.97 -12.95
C VAL A 386 4.63 -3.35 -12.39
N ILE A 387 3.97 -4.29 -13.06
CA ILE A 387 2.84 -5.09 -12.56
C ILE A 387 3.42 -6.42 -12.03
N LYS A 388 3.22 -6.76 -10.75
CA LYS A 388 3.50 -8.14 -10.28
C LYS A 388 2.22 -8.96 -10.31
N ALA A 389 2.28 -10.11 -10.97
CA ALA A 389 1.23 -11.12 -10.86
C ALA A 389 1.45 -11.99 -9.62
N PHE A 390 0.38 -12.21 -8.88
CA PHE A 390 0.25 -13.14 -7.77
C PHE A 390 -0.71 -14.24 -8.21
N HIS A 391 -0.19 -15.46 -8.29
CA HIS A 391 -0.99 -16.64 -8.57
C HIS A 391 -1.69 -17.07 -7.27
N CYS A 392 -3.01 -17.02 -7.30
CA CYS A 392 -3.91 -17.34 -6.20
C CYS A 392 -4.43 -18.77 -6.35
N ARG A 393 -4.42 -19.54 -5.25
CA ARG A 393 -5.03 -20.88 -5.22
C ARG A 393 -6.40 -20.85 -4.54
N GLY A 394 -7.30 -21.73 -4.96
CA GLY A 394 -8.64 -21.84 -4.36
C GLY A 394 -8.66 -22.34 -2.91
N ASP A 395 -7.54 -22.87 -2.41
CA ASP A 395 -7.33 -23.31 -1.03
C ASP A 395 -6.49 -22.32 -0.18
N GLU A 396 -6.17 -21.13 -0.72
CA GLU A 396 -5.24 -20.19 -0.07
C GLU A 396 -5.92 -19.29 0.98
N ASN A 397 -5.18 -19.02 2.07
CA ASN A 397 -5.61 -18.13 3.14
C ASN A 397 -5.57 -16.65 2.71
N PRO A 398 -6.67 -15.88 2.82
CA PRO A 398 -6.68 -14.46 2.45
C PRO A 398 -5.62 -13.61 3.16
N LYS A 399 -5.25 -13.93 4.40
CA LYS A 399 -4.20 -13.19 5.12
C LYS A 399 -2.82 -13.36 4.48
N GLU A 400 -2.54 -14.54 3.93
CA GLU A 400 -1.27 -14.82 3.25
C GLU A 400 -1.20 -14.08 1.92
N VAL A 401 -2.28 -14.04 1.13
CA VAL A 401 -2.34 -13.23 -0.11
C VAL A 401 -2.19 -11.74 0.20
N ILE A 402 -2.88 -11.22 1.22
CA ILE A 402 -2.74 -9.83 1.69
C ILE A 402 -1.28 -9.54 2.05
N GLN A 403 -0.63 -10.40 2.83
CA GLN A 403 0.77 -10.24 3.24
C GLN A 403 1.74 -10.34 2.04
N ARG A 404 1.50 -11.23 1.07
CA ARG A 404 2.27 -11.33 -0.18
C ARG A 404 2.16 -10.04 -1.00
N VAL A 405 0.96 -9.46 -1.12
CA VAL A 405 0.72 -8.19 -1.82
C VAL A 405 1.39 -7.03 -1.08
N ALA A 406 1.10 -6.87 0.21
CA ALA A 406 1.62 -5.80 1.06
C ALA A 406 3.16 -5.78 1.12
N GLY A 407 3.80 -6.95 1.20
CA GLY A 407 5.26 -7.10 1.25
C GLY A 407 6.00 -6.66 -0.01
N THR A 408 5.30 -6.40 -1.12
CA THR A 408 5.90 -5.90 -2.38
C THR A 408 5.72 -4.40 -2.62
N ARG A 409 5.06 -3.71 -1.68
CA ARG A 409 4.87 -2.25 -1.68
C ARG A 409 6.19 -1.50 -1.86
N GLY A 410 6.24 -0.57 -2.81
CA GLY A 410 7.46 0.18 -3.14
C GLY A 410 8.39 -0.52 -4.14
N LEU A 411 8.13 -1.77 -4.52
CA LEU A 411 8.89 -2.51 -5.53
C LEU A 411 8.15 -2.48 -6.89
N ASN A 412 6.93 -2.98 -6.94
CA ASN A 412 6.03 -2.87 -8.11
C ASN A 412 4.99 -1.76 -7.92
N ALA A 413 4.46 -1.26 -9.03
CA ALA A 413 3.47 -0.19 -9.09
C ALA A 413 2.02 -0.71 -9.02
N TYR A 414 1.78 -1.93 -9.53
CA TYR A 414 0.45 -2.54 -9.60
C TYR A 414 0.49 -4.02 -9.23
N CYS A 415 -0.61 -4.54 -8.69
CA CYS A 415 -0.75 -5.95 -8.28
C CYS A 415 -1.85 -6.60 -9.09
N LEU A 416 -1.56 -7.74 -9.72
CA LEU A 416 -2.49 -8.53 -10.50
C LEU A 416 -2.74 -9.86 -9.79
N LEU A 417 -4.00 -10.24 -9.57
CA LEU A 417 -4.37 -11.54 -9.01
C LEU A 417 -4.88 -12.46 -10.14
N ASP A 418 -4.23 -13.60 -10.36
CA ASP A 418 -4.60 -14.58 -11.39
C ASP A 418 -4.85 -15.96 -10.78
N ALA A 419 -5.62 -16.81 -11.48
CA ALA A 419 -5.84 -18.19 -11.07
C ALA A 419 -4.54 -19.01 -11.27
N ALA A 420 -4.07 -19.68 -10.21
CA ALA A 420 -2.89 -20.53 -10.29
C ALA A 420 -3.07 -21.65 -11.34
N GLY A 421 -1.97 -21.97 -12.03
CA GLY A 421 -1.93 -23.04 -13.02
C GLY A 421 -2.03 -24.43 -12.39
N LYS A 422 -2.23 -25.45 -13.23
CA LYS A 422 -2.32 -26.85 -12.79
C LYS A 422 -1.11 -27.25 -11.93
N ALA A 423 -1.38 -28.04 -10.88
CA ALA A 423 -0.43 -28.39 -9.82
C ALA A 423 0.18 -27.20 -9.03
N GLY A 424 -0.40 -26.00 -9.11
CA GLY A 424 0.07 -24.81 -8.39
C GLY A 424 1.22 -24.07 -9.09
N GLY A 425 1.44 -24.33 -10.38
CA GLY A 425 2.39 -23.56 -11.19
C GLY A 425 1.87 -22.15 -11.55
N TYR A 426 2.68 -21.41 -12.30
CA TYR A 426 2.27 -20.10 -12.83
C TYR A 426 1.04 -20.24 -13.74
N GLY A 427 0.01 -19.45 -13.46
CA GLY A 427 -1.21 -19.33 -14.25
C GLY A 427 -1.03 -18.58 -15.57
N GLY A 428 -2.15 -18.13 -16.13
CA GLY A 428 -2.21 -17.31 -17.34
C GLY A 428 -2.86 -18.02 -18.54
N GLY A 429 -4.06 -17.55 -18.93
CA GLY A 429 -4.66 -17.85 -20.23
C GLY A 429 -5.07 -19.31 -20.49
N GLU A 430 -5.27 -20.12 -19.45
CA GLU A 430 -5.91 -21.44 -19.51
C GLU A 430 -7.44 -21.40 -19.43
N GLY A 431 -8.04 -20.27 -19.05
CA GLY A 431 -9.49 -20.13 -18.83
C GLY A 431 -9.99 -20.50 -17.44
N ASN A 432 -9.12 -20.95 -16.53
CA ASN A 432 -9.48 -21.23 -15.13
C ASN A 432 -9.74 -19.93 -14.35
N SER A 433 -10.76 -19.89 -13.51
CA SER A 433 -10.99 -18.85 -12.49
C SER A 433 -10.60 -19.36 -11.09
N PHE A 434 -10.57 -18.47 -10.09
CA PHE A 434 -10.36 -18.78 -8.68
C PHE A 434 -11.46 -18.16 -7.81
N GLU A 435 -11.51 -18.53 -6.53
CA GLU A 435 -12.48 -18.01 -5.56
C GLU A 435 -12.36 -16.48 -5.39
N TRP A 436 -13.28 -15.73 -6.00
CA TRP A 436 -13.30 -14.26 -5.97
C TRP A 436 -13.45 -13.67 -4.55
N SER A 437 -13.92 -14.47 -3.59
CA SER A 437 -13.91 -14.14 -2.15
C SER A 437 -12.49 -13.80 -1.64
N LEU A 438 -11.46 -14.44 -2.19
CA LEU A 438 -10.04 -14.19 -1.90
C LEU A 438 -9.60 -12.82 -2.43
N ALA A 439 -9.94 -12.50 -3.69
CA ALA A 439 -9.63 -11.21 -4.30
C ALA A 439 -10.35 -10.05 -3.58
N LYS A 440 -11.62 -10.27 -3.22
CA LYS A 440 -12.41 -9.33 -2.44
C LYS A 440 -11.76 -9.00 -1.09
N ALA A 441 -11.25 -10.01 -0.37
CA ALA A 441 -10.57 -9.80 0.90
C ALA A 441 -9.28 -8.95 0.78
N VAL A 442 -8.60 -8.98 -0.37
CA VAL A 442 -7.44 -8.11 -0.66
C VAL A 442 -7.90 -6.66 -0.89
N VAL A 443 -9.00 -6.45 -1.63
CA VAL A 443 -9.59 -5.13 -1.87
C VAL A 443 -10.17 -4.52 -0.58
N GLU A 444 -10.85 -5.31 0.26
CA GLU A 444 -11.47 -4.87 1.52
C GLU A 444 -10.50 -4.94 2.74
N SER A 445 -9.19 -5.14 2.50
CA SER A 445 -8.20 -5.33 3.57
C SER A 445 -8.02 -4.11 4.49
N GLN A 446 -7.95 -4.33 5.81
CA GLN A 446 -7.80 -3.25 6.80
C GLN A 446 -6.44 -2.54 6.74
N GLU A 447 -5.46 -3.11 6.03
CA GLU A 447 -4.24 -2.40 5.60
C GLU A 447 -4.51 -1.24 4.63
N GLY A 448 -5.76 -1.00 4.23
CA GLY A 448 -6.22 0.19 3.52
C GLY A 448 -6.79 -0.05 2.13
N GLY A 449 -6.97 -1.31 1.74
CA GLY A 449 -7.44 -1.75 0.42
C GLY A 449 -6.39 -1.60 -0.68
N PHE A 450 -6.16 -2.67 -1.44
CA PHE A 450 -5.24 -2.65 -2.57
C PHE A 450 -6.00 -2.54 -3.91
N PRO A 451 -5.69 -1.57 -4.78
CA PRO A 451 -6.20 -1.53 -6.14
C PRO A 451 -5.53 -2.64 -6.96
N ILE A 452 -6.27 -3.72 -7.20
CA ILE A 452 -5.81 -4.89 -7.96
C ILE A 452 -6.30 -4.86 -9.41
N LEU A 453 -5.51 -5.46 -10.30
CA LEU A 453 -6.03 -6.04 -11.55
C LEU A 453 -6.55 -7.45 -11.23
N LEU A 454 -7.80 -7.75 -11.55
CA LEU A 454 -8.36 -9.09 -11.44
C LEU A 454 -8.21 -9.84 -12.77
N ALA A 455 -7.59 -11.02 -12.73
CA ALA A 455 -7.40 -11.93 -13.86
C ALA A 455 -7.93 -13.33 -13.51
N GLY A 456 -7.76 -14.29 -14.42
CA GLY A 456 -8.18 -15.68 -14.25
C GLY A 456 -9.62 -15.93 -14.67
N GLY A 457 -9.80 -16.57 -15.82
CA GLY A 457 -11.10 -17.09 -16.27
C GLY A 457 -12.17 -16.04 -16.58
N LEU A 458 -11.81 -14.76 -16.68
CA LEU A 458 -12.74 -13.70 -17.03
C LEU A 458 -13.18 -13.80 -18.51
N THR A 459 -14.46 -13.56 -18.76
CA THR A 459 -15.13 -13.60 -20.07
C THR A 459 -16.22 -12.52 -20.13
N PRO A 460 -16.74 -12.15 -21.32
CA PRO A 460 -17.83 -11.16 -21.46
C PRO A 460 -19.05 -11.47 -20.58
N GLU A 461 -19.36 -12.75 -20.39
CA GLU A 461 -20.54 -13.22 -19.65
C GLU A 461 -20.37 -13.11 -18.12
N ASN A 462 -19.14 -13.09 -17.60
CA ASN A 462 -18.88 -13.13 -16.15
C ASN A 462 -18.22 -11.87 -15.57
N VAL A 463 -17.65 -10.99 -16.41
CA VAL A 463 -16.92 -9.79 -15.96
C VAL A 463 -17.80 -8.83 -15.15
N SER A 464 -19.08 -8.67 -15.51
CA SER A 464 -20.07 -7.87 -14.76
C SER A 464 -20.33 -8.40 -13.35
N GLU A 465 -20.23 -9.72 -13.13
CA GLU A 465 -20.34 -10.31 -11.79
C GLU A 465 -19.03 -10.17 -11.02
N ALA A 466 -17.89 -10.42 -11.67
CA ALA A 466 -16.56 -10.27 -11.08
C ALA A 466 -16.32 -8.84 -10.54
N VAL A 467 -16.63 -7.83 -11.36
CA VAL A 467 -16.56 -6.40 -10.99
C VAL A 467 -17.46 -6.09 -9.80
N ARG A 468 -18.69 -6.61 -9.79
CA ARG A 468 -19.67 -6.38 -8.73
C ARG A 468 -19.29 -7.06 -7.41
N ALA A 469 -18.72 -8.26 -7.47
CA ALA A 469 -18.35 -9.06 -6.32
C ALA A 469 -17.05 -8.58 -5.66
N VAL A 470 -16.02 -8.27 -6.47
CA VAL A 470 -14.66 -7.95 -6.01
C VAL A 470 -14.40 -6.45 -5.92
N ARG A 471 -15.02 -5.64 -6.79
CA ARG A 471 -14.68 -4.22 -7.03
C ARG A 471 -13.17 -4.01 -7.30
N PRO A 472 -12.60 -4.71 -8.30
CA PRO A 472 -11.21 -4.53 -8.66
C PRO A 472 -11.00 -3.16 -9.31
N TRP A 473 -9.76 -2.68 -9.31
CA TRP A 473 -9.40 -1.43 -9.99
C TRP A 473 -9.37 -1.61 -11.52
N ALA A 474 -8.90 -2.78 -11.96
CA ALA A 474 -8.93 -3.17 -13.37
C ALA A 474 -9.28 -4.65 -13.53
N VAL A 475 -9.66 -5.05 -14.75
CA VAL A 475 -9.83 -6.45 -15.16
C VAL A 475 -8.87 -6.79 -16.30
N ASP A 476 -8.30 -7.99 -16.27
CA ASP A 476 -7.36 -8.50 -17.28
C ASP A 476 -7.90 -9.79 -17.93
N VAL A 477 -8.01 -9.79 -19.25
CA VAL A 477 -8.50 -10.94 -20.02
C VAL A 477 -7.53 -11.34 -21.13
N SER A 478 -7.31 -12.66 -21.26
CA SER A 478 -6.64 -13.25 -22.42
C SER A 478 -7.62 -14.15 -23.17
N SER A 479 -7.83 -15.37 -22.68
CA SER A 479 -8.54 -16.44 -23.39
C SER A 479 -10.06 -16.25 -23.50
N GLY A 480 -10.67 -15.42 -22.64
CA GLY A 480 -12.11 -15.17 -22.66
C GLY A 480 -12.59 -14.38 -23.89
N VAL A 481 -11.69 -13.64 -24.54
CA VAL A 481 -11.96 -12.83 -25.74
C VAL A 481 -11.30 -13.42 -27.00
N GLU A 482 -11.12 -14.73 -27.02
CA GLU A 482 -10.54 -15.47 -28.15
C GLU A 482 -11.60 -16.32 -28.88
N THR A 483 -11.47 -16.43 -30.20
CA THR A 483 -12.22 -17.33 -31.08
C THR A 483 -11.22 -18.11 -31.93
N GLU A 484 -11.31 -19.45 -31.89
CA GLU A 484 -10.36 -20.41 -32.49
C GLU A 484 -8.87 -20.27 -32.08
N GLY A 485 -8.56 -19.33 -31.18
CA GLY A 485 -7.21 -19.04 -30.67
C GLY A 485 -6.71 -17.63 -31.00
N GLU A 486 -7.41 -16.92 -31.90
CA GLU A 486 -7.14 -15.52 -32.25
C GLU A 486 -8.06 -14.56 -31.47
N LYS A 487 -7.72 -13.28 -31.44
CA LYS A 487 -8.51 -12.26 -30.74
C LYS A 487 -9.77 -11.90 -31.50
N ASP A 488 -10.89 -11.91 -30.80
CA ASP A 488 -12.22 -11.64 -31.37
C ASP A 488 -12.66 -10.22 -30.99
N GLY A 489 -12.68 -9.31 -31.97
CA GLY A 489 -13.05 -7.91 -31.75
C GLY A 489 -14.45 -7.69 -31.19
N GLN A 490 -15.40 -8.61 -31.43
CA GLN A 490 -16.73 -8.48 -30.82
C GLN A 490 -16.68 -8.90 -29.35
N LYS A 491 -16.04 -10.02 -29.01
CA LYS A 491 -15.84 -10.40 -27.60
C LYS A 491 -15.03 -9.37 -26.83
N ILE A 492 -14.09 -8.66 -27.47
CA ILE A 492 -13.36 -7.56 -26.82
C ILE A 492 -14.31 -6.39 -26.50
N ARG A 493 -15.18 -5.97 -27.43
CA ARG A 493 -16.22 -4.96 -27.15
C ARG A 493 -17.16 -5.42 -26.04
N ASP A 494 -17.70 -6.64 -26.15
CA ASP A 494 -18.59 -7.25 -25.16
C ASP A 494 -17.92 -7.43 -23.77
N PHE A 495 -16.58 -7.39 -23.68
CA PHE A 495 -15.84 -7.42 -22.43
C PHE A 495 -15.54 -6.02 -21.85
N VAL A 496 -15.25 -5.03 -22.70
CA VAL A 496 -14.96 -3.65 -22.25
C VAL A 496 -16.24 -2.91 -21.85
N GLU A 497 -17.33 -3.13 -22.60
CA GLU A 497 -18.65 -2.56 -22.34
C GLU A 497 -19.67 -3.70 -22.11
N PRO A 498 -19.53 -4.45 -20.99
CA PRO A 498 -20.30 -5.67 -20.78
C PRO A 498 -21.77 -5.36 -20.54
N LYS A 499 -22.62 -6.05 -21.30
CA LYS A 499 -24.08 -5.94 -21.22
C LYS A 499 -24.55 -6.11 -19.77
N ARG A 500 -25.43 -5.20 -19.33
CA ARG A 500 -25.98 -5.22 -17.97
C ARG A 500 -27.12 -6.23 -17.89
N GLU A 501 -26.76 -7.51 -17.96
CA GLU A 501 -27.66 -8.67 -18.10
C GLU A 501 -28.77 -8.73 -17.04
N ASP A 502 -28.55 -8.23 -15.83
CA ASP A 502 -29.59 -8.13 -14.80
C ASP A 502 -30.61 -7.01 -15.06
N ILE A 503 -30.16 -5.91 -15.67
CA ILE A 503 -31.04 -4.84 -16.17
C ILE A 503 -31.78 -5.32 -17.43
N ILE A 504 -31.11 -6.01 -18.36
CA ILE A 504 -31.73 -6.63 -19.55
C ILE A 504 -32.78 -7.66 -19.12
N ALA A 505 -32.46 -8.59 -18.22
CA ALA A 505 -33.40 -9.59 -17.72
C ALA A 505 -34.59 -8.95 -16.97
N SER A 506 -34.36 -7.86 -16.25
CA SER A 506 -35.43 -7.07 -15.63
C SER A 506 -36.31 -6.37 -16.68
N ALA A 507 -35.72 -5.87 -17.77
CA ALA A 507 -36.44 -5.29 -18.90
C ALA A 507 -37.22 -6.34 -19.69
N VAL A 508 -36.68 -7.53 -19.95
CA VAL A 508 -37.38 -8.68 -20.55
C VAL A 508 -38.61 -9.04 -19.70
N LYS A 509 -38.43 -9.17 -18.37
CA LYS A 509 -39.51 -9.48 -17.43
C LYS A 509 -40.59 -8.38 -17.39
N PHE A 510 -40.20 -7.11 -17.54
CA PHE A 510 -41.13 -5.98 -17.69
C PHE A 510 -41.89 -6.04 -19.03
N LEU A 511 -41.20 -6.28 -20.14
CA LEU A 511 -41.79 -6.39 -21.49
C LEU A 511 -42.75 -7.59 -21.61
N GLN A 512 -42.52 -8.65 -20.83
CA GLN A 512 -43.37 -9.84 -20.72
C GLN A 512 -44.59 -9.67 -19.80
N ASP A 513 -44.72 -8.59 -19.01
CA ASP A 513 -45.91 -8.35 -18.18
C ASP A 513 -47.15 -8.12 -19.09
N PRO A 514 -48.26 -8.87 -18.92
CA PRO A 514 -49.46 -8.72 -19.75
C PRO A 514 -50.04 -7.29 -19.81
N LYS A 515 -49.85 -6.47 -18.76
CA LYS A 515 -50.25 -5.05 -18.77
C LYS A 515 -49.35 -4.24 -19.69
N VAL A 516 -48.04 -4.50 -19.67
CA VAL A 516 -47.04 -3.81 -20.50
C VAL A 516 -47.17 -4.24 -21.96
N GLN A 517 -47.48 -5.52 -22.23
CA GLN A 517 -47.67 -6.03 -23.59
C GLN A 517 -48.66 -5.19 -24.41
N THR A 518 -49.77 -4.76 -23.80
CA THR A 518 -50.82 -3.93 -24.43
C THR A 518 -50.44 -2.45 -24.69
N SER A 519 -49.29 -1.98 -24.17
CA SER A 519 -48.82 -0.61 -24.41
C SER A 519 -48.16 -0.44 -25.78
N THR A 520 -48.17 0.78 -26.33
CA THR A 520 -47.52 1.08 -27.62
C THR A 520 -45.99 0.99 -27.52
N LEU A 521 -45.33 0.59 -28.62
CA LEU A 521 -43.88 0.36 -28.68
C LEU A 521 -43.06 1.52 -28.11
N GLY A 522 -43.30 2.75 -28.58
CA GLY A 522 -42.61 3.95 -28.11
C GLY A 522 -42.79 4.24 -26.61
N LYS A 523 -43.86 3.77 -25.97
CA LYS A 523 -44.00 3.87 -24.50
C LYS A 523 -43.19 2.84 -23.74
N LYS A 524 -42.92 1.66 -24.34
CA LYS A 524 -42.02 0.64 -23.76
C LYS A 524 -40.57 1.11 -23.86
N VAL A 525 -40.17 1.58 -25.04
CA VAL A 525 -38.83 2.14 -25.30
C VAL A 525 -38.57 3.33 -24.37
N ALA A 526 -39.42 4.38 -24.39
CA ALA A 526 -39.24 5.54 -23.52
C ALA A 526 -39.25 5.23 -22.02
N PHE A 527 -39.95 4.17 -21.58
CA PHE A 527 -39.86 3.71 -20.19
C PHE A 527 -38.49 3.10 -19.88
N LEU A 528 -37.95 2.24 -20.76
CA LEU A 528 -36.64 1.62 -20.56
C LEU A 528 -35.49 2.63 -20.70
N GLU A 529 -35.60 3.60 -21.62
CA GLU A 529 -34.70 4.76 -21.69
C GLU A 529 -34.75 5.57 -20.37
N SER A 530 -35.94 5.79 -19.80
CA SER A 530 -36.09 6.41 -18.46
C SER A 530 -35.59 5.55 -17.28
N LYS A 531 -35.20 4.30 -17.54
CA LYS A 531 -34.46 3.43 -16.61
C LYS A 531 -32.96 3.33 -16.93
N GLY A 532 -32.48 4.12 -17.88
CA GLY A 532 -31.06 4.21 -18.22
C GLY A 532 -30.53 3.05 -19.05
N LEU A 533 -31.40 2.31 -19.75
CA LEU A 533 -30.96 1.34 -20.77
C LEU A 533 -30.58 2.08 -22.07
N THR A 534 -29.52 1.59 -22.72
CA THR A 534 -29.11 1.98 -24.07
C THR A 534 -30.06 1.39 -25.13
N SER A 535 -30.03 1.93 -26.35
CA SER A 535 -30.84 1.42 -27.46
C SER A 535 -30.56 -0.06 -27.78
N GLU A 536 -29.31 -0.51 -27.64
CA GLU A 536 -28.91 -1.91 -27.88
C GLU A 536 -29.42 -2.85 -26.78
N GLU A 537 -29.32 -2.47 -25.51
CA GLU A 537 -29.90 -3.24 -24.39
C GLU A 537 -31.43 -3.31 -24.49
N ILE A 538 -32.08 -2.26 -25.00
CA ILE A 538 -33.52 -2.23 -25.26
C ILE A 538 -33.89 -3.15 -26.43
N GLU A 539 -33.10 -3.17 -27.50
CA GLU A 539 -33.32 -4.07 -28.62
C GLU A 539 -33.14 -5.54 -28.19
N ASP A 540 -32.04 -5.87 -27.51
CA ASP A 540 -31.77 -7.22 -26.99
C ASP A 540 -32.89 -7.67 -26.03
N ALA A 541 -33.31 -6.80 -25.10
CA ALA A 541 -34.46 -7.06 -24.23
C ALA A 541 -35.77 -7.30 -25.01
N MET A 542 -36.01 -6.61 -26.12
CA MET A 542 -37.19 -6.83 -26.97
C MET A 542 -37.09 -8.10 -27.83
N GLN A 543 -35.92 -8.44 -28.37
CA GLN A 543 -35.70 -9.69 -29.12
C GLN A 543 -35.91 -10.91 -28.21
N ARG A 544 -35.33 -10.89 -27.00
CA ARG A 544 -35.53 -11.92 -25.97
C ARG A 544 -36.97 -11.98 -25.45
N ALA A 545 -37.62 -10.83 -25.21
CA ALA A 545 -39.03 -10.80 -24.78
C ALA A 545 -40.00 -11.36 -25.84
N ASN A 546 -39.67 -11.19 -27.12
CA ASN A 546 -40.42 -11.77 -28.26
C ASN A 546 -40.01 -13.22 -28.61
N GLY A 547 -39.13 -13.86 -27.80
CA GLY A 547 -38.79 -15.27 -27.94
C GLY A 547 -37.93 -15.63 -29.16
N THR A 548 -37.21 -14.67 -29.74
CA THR A 548 -36.35 -14.91 -30.91
C THR A 548 -34.89 -14.79 -30.49
N ALA A 549 -34.24 -15.93 -30.20
CA ALA A 549 -32.83 -15.99 -29.81
C ALA A 549 -32.18 -17.33 -30.24
N PRO A 550 -30.86 -17.36 -30.54
CA PRO A 550 -30.08 -18.59 -30.58
C PRO A 550 -30.03 -19.26 -29.20
N ALA A 551 -29.85 -20.58 -29.15
CA ALA A 551 -29.99 -21.34 -27.91
C ALA A 551 -28.73 -21.29 -27.01
N ALA A 552 -28.93 -20.92 -25.74
CA ALA A 552 -28.00 -21.11 -24.63
C ALA A 552 -28.76 -21.57 -23.36
N ALA A 553 -28.04 -22.13 -22.38
CA ALA A 553 -28.61 -22.93 -21.29
C ALA A 553 -29.39 -22.15 -20.22
N ALA A 554 -30.26 -22.86 -19.48
CA ALA A 554 -31.08 -22.33 -18.38
C ALA A 554 -30.78 -23.00 -17.02
N PRO A 555 -30.99 -22.31 -15.88
CA PRO A 555 -31.12 -22.93 -14.56
C PRO A 555 -32.58 -23.14 -14.12
N LEU A 556 -32.75 -23.78 -12.96
CA LEU A 556 -34.02 -24.37 -12.47
C LEU A 556 -34.98 -23.36 -11.80
N ALA A 557 -36.26 -23.76 -11.69
CA ALA A 557 -37.37 -22.93 -11.23
C ALA A 557 -37.79 -23.16 -9.76
N MET A 558 -38.53 -22.20 -9.19
CA MET A 558 -39.31 -22.38 -7.94
C MET A 558 -40.65 -21.61 -8.00
N VAL A 559 -41.64 -22.05 -7.22
CA VAL A 559 -43.08 -21.77 -7.45
C VAL A 559 -43.64 -20.66 -6.53
N PRO A 560 -44.49 -19.74 -7.02
CA PRO A 560 -45.13 -18.68 -6.21
C PRO A 560 -46.48 -19.10 -5.59
N ALA A 561 -46.89 -18.41 -4.52
CA ALA A 561 -48.22 -18.53 -3.89
C ALA A 561 -49.24 -17.52 -4.48
N GLY A 562 -50.54 -17.86 -4.43
CA GLY A 562 -51.60 -17.16 -5.16
C GLY A 562 -52.45 -16.12 -4.38
N GLN A 563 -53.27 -15.38 -5.12
CA GLN A 563 -54.31 -14.43 -4.65
C GLN A 563 -55.72 -14.87 -5.09
N PRO A 564 -56.77 -14.28 -4.48
CA PRO A 564 -57.94 -13.74 -5.22
C PRO A 564 -57.98 -12.18 -5.11
N GLN A 565 -58.34 -11.37 -6.11
CA GLN A 565 -59.63 -11.21 -6.83
C GLN A 565 -60.80 -10.81 -5.88
N TYR A 566 -61.72 -9.86 -6.12
CA TYR A 566 -62.38 -9.23 -7.31
C TYR A 566 -62.78 -7.75 -6.97
N ALA A 567 -63.25 -6.80 -7.81
CA ALA A 567 -63.27 -6.52 -9.27
C ALA A 567 -63.76 -5.05 -9.53
N GLN A 568 -64.26 -4.71 -10.73
CA GLN A 568 -64.92 -3.42 -11.11
C GLN A 568 -66.43 -3.41 -10.73
N GLN A 569 -67.28 -2.37 -10.85
CA GLN A 569 -67.31 -1.07 -11.60
C GLN A 569 -68.41 -0.14 -10.96
N GLY A 570 -68.55 1.19 -11.15
CA GLY A 570 -67.72 2.23 -11.79
C GLY A 570 -68.45 3.17 -12.78
N MET A 571 -69.30 4.12 -12.34
CA MET A 571 -70.09 5.01 -13.25
C MET A 571 -70.35 6.47 -12.79
N MET A 572 -70.22 7.40 -13.76
CA MET A 572 -70.87 8.72 -13.94
C MET A 572 -70.53 9.97 -13.07
N VAL A 573 -70.80 11.12 -13.70
CA VAL A 573 -70.48 12.56 -13.44
C VAL A 573 -71.75 13.37 -13.88
N PRO A 574 -72.02 14.67 -13.60
CA PRO A 574 -71.05 15.79 -13.47
C PRO A 574 -71.36 16.99 -12.55
N GLY A 575 -70.37 17.89 -12.41
CA GLY A 575 -70.59 19.36 -12.49
C GLY A 575 -70.47 20.20 -11.21
N GLY A 576 -70.08 21.48 -11.39
CA GLY A 576 -70.31 22.57 -10.42
C GLY A 576 -69.09 23.01 -9.59
N GLN A 577 -68.55 24.19 -9.88
CA GLN A 577 -67.52 24.87 -9.07
C GLN A 577 -68.09 25.41 -7.76
N MET A 578 -67.29 25.45 -6.68
CA MET A 578 -66.85 26.67 -5.98
C MET A 578 -66.06 26.34 -4.70
N MET A 579 -65.32 27.32 -4.16
CA MET A 579 -64.54 27.19 -2.92
C MET A 579 -65.43 27.14 -1.67
N MET A 580 -65.00 26.41 -0.63
CA MET A 580 -65.60 26.53 0.71
C MET A 580 -64.57 26.38 1.83
N ALA A 581 -64.84 27.05 2.96
CA ALA A 581 -64.03 27.07 4.18
C ALA A 581 -64.06 25.72 4.93
N PRO A 582 -63.11 25.45 5.86
CA PRO A 582 -63.09 24.19 6.61
C PRO A 582 -64.36 23.96 7.45
N PRO A 583 -64.89 22.73 7.49
CA PRO A 583 -66.10 22.40 8.24
C PRO A 583 -65.86 22.36 9.76
N ALA A 584 -66.92 22.63 10.53
CA ALA A 584 -66.88 22.62 11.98
C ALA A 584 -66.78 21.20 12.59
N LEU A 585 -66.26 21.13 13.82
CA LEU A 585 -66.15 19.88 14.59
C LEU A 585 -67.52 19.23 14.85
N PRO A 586 -67.66 17.90 14.70
CA PRO A 586 -68.91 17.20 15.02
C PRO A 586 -69.17 17.18 16.54
N PRO A 587 -70.45 17.15 16.96
CA PRO A 587 -70.82 17.13 18.38
C PRO A 587 -70.39 15.82 19.06
N LYS A 588 -70.09 15.90 20.38
CA LYS A 588 -69.73 14.71 21.18
C LYS A 588 -70.88 13.69 21.17
N ARG A 589 -70.59 12.49 20.65
CA ARG A 589 -71.48 11.33 20.73
C ARG A 589 -71.52 10.84 22.18
N ASN A 590 -72.68 10.97 22.84
CA ASN A 590 -72.92 10.29 24.11
C ASN A 590 -72.98 8.78 23.86
N TYR A 591 -72.20 8.01 24.63
CA TYR A 591 -72.25 6.55 24.59
C TYR A 591 -73.49 6.05 25.32
N ASP A 592 -74.32 5.25 24.65
CA ASP A 592 -75.40 4.51 25.31
C ASP A 592 -74.81 3.38 26.16
N TRP A 593 -75.51 2.95 27.21
CA TRP A 593 -75.03 1.88 28.10
C TRP A 593 -74.80 0.55 27.35
N LYS A 594 -75.47 0.38 26.20
CA LYS A 594 -75.29 -0.74 25.26
C LYS A 594 -73.92 -0.72 24.58
N ASP A 595 -73.41 0.45 24.17
CA ASP A 595 -72.07 0.57 23.57
C ASP A 595 -71.00 0.18 24.59
N ILE A 596 -71.17 0.59 25.86
CA ILE A 596 -70.29 0.23 26.97
C ILE A 596 -70.37 -1.28 27.27
N PHE A 597 -71.56 -1.86 27.28
CA PHE A 597 -71.75 -3.30 27.49
C PHE A 597 -71.10 -4.13 26.37
N ILE A 598 -71.28 -3.74 25.10
CA ILE A 598 -70.64 -4.40 23.94
C ILE A 598 -69.11 -4.29 24.06
N ALA A 599 -68.57 -3.11 24.39
CA ALA A 599 -67.13 -2.94 24.59
C ALA A 599 -66.59 -3.84 25.72
N ALA A 600 -67.31 -3.95 26.85
CA ALA A 600 -66.94 -4.82 27.96
C ALA A 600 -66.96 -6.32 27.59
N VAL A 601 -67.97 -6.77 26.84
CA VAL A 601 -68.07 -8.17 26.37
C VAL A 601 -66.97 -8.50 25.35
N VAL A 602 -66.68 -7.60 24.41
CA VAL A 602 -65.60 -7.79 23.42
C VAL A 602 -64.23 -7.79 24.09
N ALA A 603 -63.96 -6.86 24.99
CA ALA A 603 -62.70 -6.80 25.75
C ALA A 603 -62.52 -8.04 26.65
N GLY A 604 -63.58 -8.48 27.34
CA GLY A 604 -63.58 -9.71 28.15
C GLY A 604 -63.33 -10.97 27.32
N GLY A 605 -63.98 -11.10 26.16
CA GLY A 605 -63.77 -12.21 25.23
C GLY A 605 -62.34 -12.25 24.67
N PHE A 606 -61.79 -11.10 24.27
CA PHE A 606 -60.41 -10.99 23.81
C PHE A 606 -59.40 -11.33 24.93
N GLY A 607 -59.60 -10.78 26.13
CA GLY A 607 -58.77 -11.08 27.30
C GLY A 607 -58.80 -12.56 27.69
N TYR A 608 -59.97 -13.22 27.64
CA TYR A 608 -60.09 -14.65 27.88
C TYR A 608 -59.39 -15.49 26.80
N GLY A 609 -59.45 -15.07 25.54
CA GLY A 609 -58.69 -15.68 24.45
C GLY A 609 -57.18 -15.60 24.67
N VAL A 610 -56.66 -14.41 24.99
CA VAL A 610 -55.23 -14.21 25.33
C VAL A 610 -54.83 -15.05 26.54
N PHE A 611 -55.65 -15.10 27.59
CA PHE A 611 -55.39 -15.92 28.79
C PHE A 611 -55.31 -17.42 28.47
N GLN A 612 -56.21 -17.95 27.63
CA GLN A 612 -56.17 -19.36 27.24
C GLN A 612 -54.99 -19.70 26.32
N VAL A 613 -54.59 -18.80 25.42
CA VAL A 613 -53.37 -18.96 24.61
C VAL A 613 -52.13 -18.93 25.52
N ALA A 614 -52.04 -17.97 26.44
CA ALA A 614 -50.96 -17.91 27.43
C ALA A 614 -50.90 -19.19 28.27
N LYS A 615 -52.03 -19.66 28.82
CA LYS A 615 -52.11 -20.90 29.59
C LYS A 615 -51.64 -22.13 28.80
N LYS A 616 -51.96 -22.21 27.51
CA LYS A 616 -51.60 -23.34 26.64
C LYS A 616 -50.15 -23.31 26.12
N VAL A 617 -49.57 -22.12 25.91
CA VAL A 617 -48.22 -21.94 25.32
C VAL A 617 -47.13 -21.71 26.38
N ILE A 618 -47.46 -20.97 27.45
CA ILE A 618 -46.52 -20.58 28.51
C ILE A 618 -46.57 -21.57 29.67
N GLY A 619 -47.76 -22.11 30.01
CA GLY A 619 -47.93 -23.08 31.09
C GLY A 619 -46.97 -24.30 31.04
N PRO A 620 -46.77 -24.95 29.86
CA PRO A 620 -45.80 -26.04 29.73
C PRO A 620 -44.32 -25.62 29.85
N LYS A 621 -44.01 -24.32 29.74
CA LYS A 621 -42.65 -23.77 29.87
C LYS A 621 -42.35 -23.19 31.26
N LEU A 622 -43.26 -23.37 32.21
CA LEU A 622 -43.19 -22.82 33.57
C LEU A 622 -43.44 -23.87 34.66
N GLN A 623 -43.25 -25.15 34.31
CA GLN A 623 -43.07 -26.21 35.29
C GLN A 623 -41.63 -26.13 35.83
N TYR A 624 -41.48 -26.16 37.15
CA TYR A 624 -40.16 -26.29 37.79
C TYR A 624 -39.61 -27.70 37.48
N PRO A 625 -38.28 -27.86 37.32
CA PRO A 625 -37.68 -29.19 37.17
C PRO A 625 -37.99 -30.09 38.37
N SER A 626 -37.99 -31.41 38.15
CA SER A 626 -38.07 -32.34 39.28
C SER A 626 -36.76 -32.34 40.07
N GLN A 627 -36.79 -32.93 41.27
CA GLN A 627 -35.61 -33.00 42.12
C GLN A 627 -34.52 -33.92 41.50
N GLU A 628 -34.93 -34.93 40.72
CA GLU A 628 -34.03 -35.83 39.98
C GLU A 628 -33.38 -35.11 38.77
N ASP A 629 -34.11 -34.26 38.06
CA ASP A 629 -33.56 -33.44 36.95
C ASP A 629 -32.48 -32.47 37.47
N LEU A 630 -32.71 -31.85 38.63
CA LEU A 630 -31.76 -30.93 39.25
C LEU A 630 -30.47 -31.61 39.69
N ASP A 631 -30.54 -32.84 40.20
CA ASP A 631 -29.35 -33.59 40.61
C ASP A 631 -28.61 -34.19 39.39
N LEU A 632 -29.31 -34.50 38.30
CA LEU A 632 -28.70 -34.83 37.00
C LEU A 632 -27.97 -33.62 36.38
N ASP A 633 -28.57 -32.44 36.37
CA ASP A 633 -27.94 -31.24 35.80
C ASP A 633 -26.80 -30.70 36.67
N LYS A 634 -26.88 -30.79 38.01
CA LYS A 634 -25.71 -30.56 38.88
C LYS A 634 -24.55 -31.47 38.49
N LYS A 635 -24.81 -32.76 38.33
CA LYS A 635 -23.74 -33.73 38.04
C LYS A 635 -23.06 -33.46 36.69
N LYS A 636 -23.83 -33.06 35.66
CA LYS A 636 -23.25 -32.58 34.39
C LYS A 636 -22.43 -31.31 34.57
N LEU A 637 -22.87 -30.40 35.45
CA LEU A 637 -22.13 -29.17 35.76
C LEU A 637 -20.82 -29.49 36.48
N ASP A 638 -20.83 -30.41 37.43
CA ASP A 638 -19.64 -30.89 38.15
C ASP A 638 -18.67 -31.60 37.18
N GLU A 639 -19.17 -32.48 36.31
CA GLU A 639 -18.40 -33.14 35.24
C GLU A 639 -17.80 -32.10 34.25
N GLN A 640 -18.53 -31.02 33.92
CA GLN A 640 -18.02 -29.90 33.13
C GLN A 640 -16.99 -29.03 33.88
N PHE A 641 -17.15 -28.82 35.18
CA PHE A 641 -16.16 -28.11 35.99
C PHE A 641 -14.85 -28.90 36.13
N GLU A 642 -14.92 -30.23 36.24
CA GLU A 642 -13.74 -31.11 36.25
C GLU A 642 -13.02 -31.10 34.89
N GLU A 643 -13.76 -31.07 33.77
CA GLU A 643 -13.18 -30.88 32.42
C GLU A 643 -12.58 -29.48 32.21
N ILE A 644 -13.20 -28.44 32.79
CA ILE A 644 -12.66 -27.07 32.80
C ILE A 644 -11.41 -26.96 33.68
N GLU A 645 -11.36 -27.58 34.86
CA GLU A 645 -10.17 -27.57 35.72
C GLU A 645 -9.00 -28.36 35.11
N LYS A 646 -9.30 -29.47 34.43
CA LYS A 646 -8.33 -30.24 33.65
C LYS A 646 -7.78 -29.44 32.47
N SER A 647 -8.62 -28.79 31.68
CA SER A 647 -8.15 -27.94 30.58
C SER A 647 -7.45 -26.67 31.06
N LEU A 648 -7.81 -26.12 32.23
CA LEU A 648 -7.09 -25.01 32.87
C LEU A 648 -5.69 -25.43 33.33
N THR A 649 -5.52 -26.65 33.85
CA THR A 649 -4.19 -27.19 34.19
C THR A 649 -3.36 -27.50 32.94
N GLU A 650 -3.96 -28.05 31.89
CA GLU A 650 -3.29 -28.28 30.59
C GLU A 650 -2.87 -26.95 29.90
N VAL A 651 -3.69 -25.89 30.02
CA VAL A 651 -3.35 -24.51 29.62
C VAL A 651 -2.23 -23.93 30.49
N LYS A 652 -2.18 -24.23 31.79
CA LYS A 652 -1.13 -23.77 32.71
C LYS A 652 0.22 -24.45 32.43
N ASP A 653 0.21 -25.74 32.12
CA ASP A 653 1.42 -26.52 31.81
C ASP A 653 1.97 -26.19 30.42
N SER A 654 1.09 -25.96 29.44
CA SER A 654 1.49 -25.39 28.14
C SER A 654 1.98 -23.94 28.28
N THR A 655 1.36 -23.10 29.12
CA THR A 655 1.84 -21.73 29.40
C THR A 655 3.22 -21.72 30.05
N THR A 656 3.49 -22.59 31.02
CA THR A 656 4.82 -22.69 31.65
C THR A 656 5.87 -23.31 30.71
N THR A 657 5.46 -24.18 29.78
CA THR A 657 6.33 -24.67 28.69
C THR A 657 6.66 -23.56 27.70
N VAL A 658 5.68 -22.75 27.28
CA VAL A 658 5.89 -21.58 26.43
C VAL A 658 6.76 -20.54 27.13
N ALA A 659 6.58 -20.30 28.43
CA ALA A 659 7.43 -19.40 29.21
C ALA A 659 8.91 -19.83 29.18
N LYS A 660 9.19 -21.13 29.40
CA LYS A 660 10.56 -21.67 29.28
C LYS A 660 11.13 -21.53 27.87
N ASN A 661 10.34 -21.83 26.84
CA ASN A 661 10.78 -21.68 25.45
C ASN A 661 11.07 -20.20 25.12
N VAL A 662 10.33 -19.25 25.70
CA VAL A 662 10.58 -17.81 25.58
C VAL A 662 11.83 -17.38 26.37
N GLU A 663 12.10 -17.94 27.55
CA GLU A 663 13.37 -17.72 28.27
C GLU A 663 14.57 -18.25 27.48
N GLU A 664 14.48 -19.47 26.92
CA GLU A 664 15.53 -20.05 26.06
C GLU A 664 15.74 -19.24 24.77
N GLN A 665 14.69 -18.79 24.09
CA GLN A 665 14.83 -17.90 22.93
C GLN A 665 15.37 -16.52 23.32
N THR A 666 15.01 -15.98 24.48
CA THR A 666 15.57 -14.71 25.00
C THR A 666 17.06 -14.85 25.28
N ALA A 667 17.50 -15.98 25.83
CA ALA A 667 18.91 -16.30 26.01
C ALA A 667 19.63 -16.42 24.65
N HIS A 668 19.08 -17.15 23.68
CA HIS A 668 19.66 -17.29 22.34
C HIS A 668 19.74 -15.95 21.59
N VAL A 669 18.75 -15.06 21.75
CA VAL A 669 18.77 -13.70 21.19
C VAL A 669 19.87 -12.85 21.86
N LYS A 670 20.07 -12.98 23.18
CA LYS A 670 21.17 -12.30 23.89
C LYS A 670 22.54 -12.79 23.42
N ASP A 671 22.74 -14.09 23.29
CA ASP A 671 23.98 -14.69 22.76
C ASP A 671 24.26 -14.21 21.33
N SER A 672 23.21 -14.13 20.50
CA SER A 672 23.29 -13.60 19.14
C SER A 672 23.64 -12.10 19.10
N LEU A 673 23.14 -11.30 20.03
CA LEU A 673 23.47 -9.88 20.17
C LEU A 673 24.90 -9.66 20.67
N GLU A 674 25.39 -10.45 21.61
CA GLU A 674 26.79 -10.39 22.07
C GLU A 674 27.76 -10.82 20.95
N SER A 675 27.39 -11.85 20.17
CA SER A 675 28.10 -12.24 18.94
C SER A 675 28.13 -11.11 17.89
N MET A 676 26.98 -10.47 17.61
CA MET A 676 26.92 -9.31 16.71
C MET A 676 27.74 -8.12 17.22
N SER A 677 27.78 -7.88 18.53
CA SER A 677 28.63 -6.84 19.13
C SER A 677 30.12 -7.15 18.93
N GLY A 678 30.52 -8.42 19.08
CA GLY A 678 31.89 -8.87 18.79
C GLY A 678 32.26 -8.70 17.32
N VAL A 679 31.33 -8.96 16.39
CA VAL A 679 31.54 -8.69 14.95
C VAL A 679 31.65 -7.19 14.67
N LEU A 680 30.85 -6.34 15.33
CA LEU A 680 30.91 -4.88 15.17
C LEU A 680 32.21 -4.27 15.68
N ASP A 681 32.74 -4.72 16.83
CA ASP A 681 34.07 -4.29 17.30
C ASP A 681 35.21 -4.90 16.45
N GLY A 682 34.99 -6.10 15.89
CA GLY A 682 35.84 -6.66 14.84
C GLY A 682 35.83 -5.86 13.53
N MET A 683 34.73 -5.18 13.19
CA MET A 683 34.67 -4.26 12.06
C MET A 683 35.39 -2.94 12.37
N LYS A 684 35.11 -2.31 13.52
CA LYS A 684 35.81 -1.07 13.95
C LYS A 684 37.32 -1.24 13.95
N THR A 685 37.83 -2.31 14.58
CA THR A 685 39.28 -2.58 14.65
C THR A 685 39.91 -2.89 13.29
N ASN A 686 39.13 -3.35 12.30
CA ASN A 686 39.59 -3.43 10.91
C ASN A 686 39.57 -2.07 10.20
N ASP A 687 38.57 -1.22 10.44
CA ASP A 687 38.52 0.14 9.86
C ASP A 687 39.61 1.06 10.45
N ASP A 688 39.84 1.01 11.78
CA ASP A 688 40.98 1.66 12.44
C ASP A 688 42.31 1.27 11.79
N LYS A 689 42.46 -0.03 11.45
CA LYS A 689 43.65 -0.56 10.77
C LYS A 689 43.73 -0.10 9.31
N ARG A 690 42.61 -0.03 8.58
CA ARG A 690 42.56 0.54 7.22
C ARG A 690 42.91 2.02 7.21
N GLU A 691 42.52 2.79 8.23
CA GLU A 691 42.89 4.20 8.36
C GLU A 691 44.40 4.35 8.65
N GLN A 692 44.99 3.50 9.49
CA GLN A 692 46.44 3.45 9.68
C GLN A 692 47.21 3.04 8.40
N GLU A 693 46.71 2.06 7.65
CA GLU A 693 47.29 1.65 6.36
C GLU A 693 47.18 2.78 5.30
N LEU A 694 46.07 3.52 5.27
CA LEU A 694 45.89 4.70 4.43
C LEU A 694 46.81 5.87 4.84
N ALA A 695 47.05 6.07 6.14
CA ALA A 695 47.99 7.08 6.63
C ALA A 695 49.43 6.73 6.24
N GLY A 696 49.82 5.46 6.30
CA GLY A 696 51.10 4.95 5.79
C GLY A 696 51.26 5.18 4.28
N LEU A 697 50.27 4.76 3.48
CA LEU A 697 50.26 4.99 2.03
C LEU A 697 50.35 6.47 1.65
N LYS A 698 49.73 7.37 2.44
CA LYS A 698 49.83 8.82 2.23
C LYS A 698 51.26 9.34 2.47
N SER A 699 51.93 8.87 3.53
CA SER A 699 53.35 9.15 3.78
C SER A 699 54.24 8.66 2.61
N ASP A 700 54.00 7.44 2.12
CA ASP A 700 54.77 6.89 1.01
C ASP A 700 54.55 7.64 -0.31
N ILE A 701 53.33 8.12 -0.56
CA ILE A 701 53.03 9.01 -1.70
C ILE A 701 53.79 10.34 -1.59
N GLU A 702 53.91 10.93 -0.39
CA GLU A 702 54.70 12.14 -0.17
C GLU A 702 56.22 11.88 -0.31
N ASN A 703 56.72 10.73 0.13
CA ASN A 703 58.09 10.28 -0.10
C ASN A 703 58.39 10.10 -1.60
N ILE A 704 57.52 9.42 -2.35
CA ILE A 704 57.64 9.25 -3.81
C ILE A 704 57.61 10.61 -4.52
N LYS A 705 56.72 11.52 -4.10
CA LYS A 705 56.59 12.87 -4.64
C LYS A 705 57.85 13.73 -4.45
N THR A 706 58.65 13.48 -3.41
CA THR A 706 59.95 14.16 -3.22
C THR A 706 61.11 13.47 -3.95
N MET A 707 61.08 12.14 -4.11
CA MET A 707 62.11 11.41 -4.85
C MET A 707 62.04 11.60 -6.37
N ILE A 708 60.85 11.70 -6.97
CA ILE A 708 60.70 11.83 -8.44
C ILE A 708 61.48 13.04 -9.00
N PRO A 709 61.38 14.27 -8.46
CA PRO A 709 62.21 15.39 -8.90
C PRO A 709 63.72 15.12 -8.81
N GLN A 710 64.18 14.56 -7.67
CA GLN A 710 65.60 14.26 -7.46
C GLN A 710 66.15 13.22 -8.45
N LEU A 711 65.33 12.24 -8.84
CA LEU A 711 65.69 11.24 -9.87
C LEU A 711 65.70 11.85 -11.28
N MET A 712 64.77 12.76 -11.58
CA MET A 712 64.77 13.50 -12.85
C MET A 712 65.99 14.42 -12.98
N ASP A 713 66.36 15.14 -11.93
CA ASP A 713 67.55 15.99 -11.92
C ASP A 713 68.84 15.17 -12.01
N LYS A 714 68.98 14.06 -11.28
CA LYS A 714 70.13 13.14 -11.44
C LYS A 714 70.23 12.54 -12.85
N ASN A 715 69.10 12.20 -13.49
CA ASN A 715 69.10 11.71 -14.86
C ASN A 715 69.51 12.81 -15.85
N LYS A 716 69.10 14.05 -15.60
CA LYS A 716 69.49 15.23 -16.38
C LYS A 716 70.99 15.54 -16.23
N GLU A 717 71.54 15.46 -15.01
CA GLU A 717 72.98 15.54 -14.77
C GLU A 717 73.74 14.45 -15.53
N SER A 718 73.28 13.19 -15.45
CA SER A 718 73.83 12.06 -16.19
C SER A 718 73.84 12.31 -17.71
N GLN A 719 72.72 12.75 -18.29
CA GLN A 719 72.64 13.08 -19.72
C GLN A 719 73.55 14.26 -20.11
N THR A 720 73.69 15.29 -19.27
CA THR A 720 74.65 16.36 -19.54
C THR A 720 76.11 15.91 -19.44
N ASN A 721 76.43 14.98 -18.53
CA ASN A 721 77.76 14.39 -18.45
C ASN A 721 78.08 13.55 -19.70
N VAL A 722 77.15 12.70 -20.16
CA VAL A 722 77.29 11.95 -21.42
C VAL A 722 77.43 12.89 -22.63
N LEU A 723 76.69 14.00 -22.68
CA LEU A 723 76.85 15.00 -23.74
C LEU A 723 78.22 15.70 -23.69
N ASN A 724 78.75 16.00 -22.50
CA ASN A 724 80.09 16.58 -22.33
C ASN A 724 81.18 15.57 -22.73
N GLU A 725 81.01 14.31 -22.39
CA GLU A 725 81.91 13.21 -22.76
C GLU A 725 81.94 13.01 -24.27
N LEU A 726 80.77 12.91 -24.93
CA LEU A 726 80.65 12.85 -26.39
C LEU A 726 81.22 14.09 -27.09
N GLN A 727 81.05 15.29 -26.53
CA GLN A 727 81.74 16.49 -27.05
C GLN A 727 83.26 16.38 -26.93
N SER A 728 83.77 15.79 -25.84
CA SER A 728 85.21 15.56 -25.67
C SER A 728 85.74 14.50 -26.64
N GLU A 729 84.98 13.42 -26.89
CA GLU A 729 85.31 12.40 -27.88
C GLU A 729 85.30 12.96 -29.31
N ILE A 730 84.30 13.76 -29.68
CA ILE A 730 84.25 14.45 -30.99
C ILE A 730 85.45 15.40 -31.14
N LYS A 731 85.88 16.07 -30.07
CA LYS A 731 87.06 16.94 -30.06
C LYS A 731 88.37 16.13 -30.22
N SER A 732 88.43 14.94 -29.62
CA SER A 732 89.51 13.96 -29.77
C SER A 732 89.54 13.38 -31.20
N LEU A 733 88.43 12.85 -31.71
CA LEU A 733 88.28 12.36 -33.09
C LEU A 733 88.64 13.44 -34.13
N LYS A 734 88.27 14.70 -33.88
CA LYS A 734 88.67 15.83 -34.73
C LYS A 734 90.17 16.08 -34.70
N SER A 735 90.84 16.01 -33.54
CA SER A 735 92.30 16.14 -33.49
C SER A 735 93.00 14.94 -34.15
N LEU A 736 92.46 13.73 -33.98
CA LEU A 736 92.96 12.48 -34.60
C LEU A 736 92.81 12.51 -36.13
N LEU A 737 91.68 13.02 -36.65
CA LEU A 737 91.46 13.23 -38.08
C LEU A 737 92.36 14.32 -38.68
N LEU A 738 92.69 15.38 -37.93
CA LEU A 738 93.70 16.35 -38.36
C LEU A 738 95.11 15.73 -38.36
N ASN A 739 95.49 14.98 -37.31
CA ASN A 739 96.80 14.32 -37.23
C ASN A 739 96.99 13.20 -38.26
N ARG A 740 95.92 12.58 -38.76
CA ARG A 740 95.98 11.55 -39.81
C ARG A 740 96.15 12.13 -41.23
N ARG A 741 96.07 13.46 -41.41
CA ARG A 741 96.19 14.12 -42.73
C ARG A 741 97.62 14.59 -43.03
N GLY A 742 98.54 13.63 -43.13
CA GLY A 742 99.89 13.85 -43.67
C GLY A 742 99.90 14.24 -45.17
N PRO A 743 101.02 14.75 -45.71
CA PRO A 743 101.04 15.45 -47.00
C PRO A 743 101.28 14.59 -48.25
N GLY A 744 100.65 14.98 -49.36
CA GLY A 744 100.91 14.53 -50.74
C GLY A 744 99.89 13.52 -51.31
N ALA A 745 99.41 13.63 -52.56
CA ALA A 745 99.54 14.70 -53.55
C ALA A 745 98.37 14.67 -54.60
N ALA A 746 98.25 15.76 -55.39
CA ALA A 746 97.60 15.99 -56.71
C ALA A 746 96.88 14.81 -57.46
N SER A 747 95.84 14.96 -58.32
CA SER A 747 95.03 16.07 -58.91
C SER A 747 94.04 15.47 -59.97
N PRO A 748 93.21 16.19 -60.77
CA PRO A 748 92.60 17.55 -60.72
C PRO A 748 91.06 17.61 -61.08
N VAL A 749 90.54 18.82 -61.40
CA VAL A 749 89.26 19.16 -62.12
C VAL A 749 87.91 19.03 -61.32
N PRO A 750 86.76 19.63 -61.73
CA PRO A 750 86.33 20.99 -61.29
C PRO A 750 84.96 21.09 -60.56
N ALA A 751 84.52 22.33 -60.30
CA ALA A 751 83.21 22.75 -59.74
C ALA A 751 82.06 22.78 -60.82
N PRO A 752 80.76 23.17 -60.58
CA PRO A 752 80.32 24.34 -59.77
C PRO A 752 78.90 24.37 -59.08
N THR A 753 78.72 25.39 -58.20
CA THR A 753 77.51 26.24 -57.91
C THR A 753 76.21 25.76 -57.20
N GLY A 754 75.65 26.67 -56.37
CA GLY A 754 74.29 26.69 -55.77
C GLY A 754 74.29 26.67 -54.22
N MET A 755 74.30 27.77 -53.45
CA MET A 755 73.27 28.82 -53.20
C MET A 755 71.89 28.29 -52.75
N ALA A 756 71.22 28.79 -51.69
CA ALA A 756 71.46 30.00 -50.87
C ALA A 756 70.96 29.90 -49.38
N SER A 757 71.25 30.94 -48.60
CA SER A 757 70.63 31.32 -47.29
C SER A 757 69.49 32.36 -47.56
N PRO A 758 68.73 32.98 -46.59
CA PRO A 758 69.07 33.24 -45.17
C PRO A 758 67.95 33.35 -44.08
N THR A 759 68.42 33.41 -42.81
CA THR A 759 67.94 34.15 -41.60
C THR A 759 66.45 34.48 -41.33
N ALA A 760 65.92 33.96 -40.19
CA ALA A 760 65.54 34.64 -38.91
C ALA A 760 64.63 35.94 -38.91
N PRO A 761 64.21 36.54 -37.76
CA PRO A 761 64.33 36.16 -36.33
C PRO A 761 63.05 36.32 -35.42
N TRP A 762 63.19 35.89 -34.15
CA TRP A 762 62.52 36.26 -32.87
C TRP A 762 61.18 37.02 -32.75
N SER A 763 60.29 36.49 -31.88
CA SER A 763 59.78 37.06 -30.58
C SER A 763 58.31 36.66 -30.30
N ALA A 764 57.69 36.87 -29.12
CA ALA A 764 58.03 36.48 -27.74
C ALA A 764 56.83 36.82 -26.78
N LEU A 765 56.28 35.83 -26.04
CA LEU A 765 55.32 35.99 -24.90
C LEU A 765 53.94 36.66 -25.24
N ASN A 766 52.83 36.51 -24.50
CA ASN A 766 52.53 35.82 -23.24
C ASN A 766 51.02 35.46 -23.11
N TYR A 767 50.66 34.63 -22.10
CA TYR A 767 49.32 34.42 -21.45
C TYR A 767 48.02 34.24 -22.28
N GLY A 768 47.09 33.37 -21.82
CA GLY A 768 45.65 33.63 -22.11
C GLY A 768 44.53 32.57 -22.03
N ALA A 769 44.52 31.62 -21.08
CA ALA A 769 43.28 30.98 -20.55
C ALA A 769 42.33 30.10 -21.44
N THR A 770 41.44 29.39 -20.73
CA THR A 770 40.16 28.73 -21.15
C THR A 770 40.15 27.46 -22.03
N GLN A 771 39.19 26.58 -21.70
CA GLN A 771 38.76 25.35 -22.39
C GLN A 771 37.67 25.67 -23.47
N PRO A 772 36.99 24.72 -24.17
CA PRO A 772 37.11 23.24 -24.20
C PRO A 772 37.09 22.57 -25.61
N ALA A 773 37.02 21.22 -25.62
CA ALA A 773 36.21 20.35 -26.51
C ALA A 773 36.87 19.43 -27.58
N ALA A 774 36.53 18.13 -27.44
CA ALA A 774 36.12 17.13 -28.46
C ALA A 774 36.94 16.81 -29.73
N ALA A 775 37.55 15.60 -29.75
CA ALA A 775 37.61 14.57 -30.84
C ALA A 775 38.36 13.33 -30.27
N ALA A 776 37.97 12.06 -30.44
CA ALA A 776 37.77 11.24 -31.65
C ALA A 776 39.06 11.08 -32.50
N SER A 777 39.54 9.90 -32.91
CA SER A 777 39.06 8.49 -32.76
C SER A 777 40.15 7.48 -33.21
N THR A 778 39.89 6.16 -33.07
CA THR A 778 40.56 5.01 -33.79
C THR A 778 42.06 4.73 -33.54
N SER A 779 42.64 3.52 -33.74
CA SER A 779 42.15 2.11 -33.74
C SER A 779 43.35 1.11 -33.85
N ALA A 780 43.08 -0.20 -33.86
CA ALA A 780 43.95 -1.30 -34.37
C ALA A 780 45.10 -1.80 -33.42
N PRO A 781 45.88 -2.86 -33.77
CA PRO A 781 45.49 -4.23 -33.36
C PRO A 781 46.62 -5.16 -32.83
N ALA A 782 46.24 -6.44 -32.63
CA ALA A 782 46.98 -7.56 -32.02
C ALA A 782 48.30 -8.04 -32.67
N ALA A 783 49.10 -8.78 -31.87
CA ALA A 783 49.98 -9.88 -32.29
C ALA A 783 50.32 -10.80 -31.09
N ALA A 784 50.78 -12.05 -31.33
CA ALA A 784 51.16 -13.02 -30.29
C ALA A 784 52.25 -14.01 -30.75
N SER A 785 53.08 -14.55 -29.83
CA SER A 785 53.89 -15.77 -30.02
C SER A 785 54.61 -16.26 -28.74
N LYS A 786 54.96 -17.56 -28.66
CA LYS A 786 55.86 -18.20 -27.67
C LYS A 786 57.23 -18.54 -28.30
N PRO A 787 58.27 -18.86 -27.50
CA PRO A 787 58.65 -20.27 -27.18
C PRO A 787 58.77 -20.49 -25.64
N ALA A 788 58.89 -21.67 -24.99
CA ALA A 788 59.70 -22.90 -25.19
C ALA A 788 61.23 -22.67 -24.94
N GLU A 789 62.01 -23.52 -24.25
CA GLU A 789 61.76 -24.80 -23.53
C GLU A 789 62.94 -25.08 -22.53
N GLU A 790 62.70 -25.85 -21.45
CA GLU A 790 63.65 -26.74 -20.69
C GLU A 790 65.03 -26.24 -20.13
N ASN A 791 65.74 -26.86 -19.16
CA ASN A 791 65.48 -28.04 -18.28
C ASN A 791 66.23 -27.99 -16.91
N GLY A 792 65.75 -28.77 -15.91
CA GLY A 792 66.47 -29.25 -14.70
C GLY A 792 66.82 -28.23 -13.59
N ALA A 793 66.91 -28.56 -12.29
CA ALA A 793 66.52 -29.72 -11.46
C ALA A 793 66.28 -29.18 -10.01
N SER A 794 65.76 -29.87 -8.97
CA SER A 794 65.72 -31.30 -8.64
C SER A 794 64.63 -31.67 -7.61
N SER A 795 64.33 -32.97 -7.51
CA SER A 795 63.79 -33.76 -6.36
C SER A 795 63.97 -33.19 -4.93
N PHE A 796 63.19 -33.57 -3.90
CA PHE A 796 61.87 -34.22 -3.74
C PHE A 796 61.57 -34.27 -2.22
N LEU A 797 60.43 -33.75 -1.75
CA LEU A 797 59.69 -34.31 -0.60
C LEU A 797 58.31 -33.60 -0.48
N SER A 798 57.25 -34.36 -0.20
CA SER A 798 55.86 -33.89 -0.29
C SER A 798 55.23 -33.67 1.08
N GLY A 799 54.97 -32.41 1.45
CA GLY A 799 54.09 -32.03 2.55
C GLY A 799 52.95 -31.14 2.06
N LYS A 800 51.69 -31.55 2.29
CA LYS A 800 50.50 -30.76 1.91
C LYS A 800 50.14 -29.78 3.03
N ALA A 801 50.01 -28.49 2.69
CA ALA A 801 49.37 -27.49 3.56
C ALA A 801 47.85 -27.49 3.38
N SER A 802 47.11 -27.06 4.40
CA SER A 802 45.65 -27.15 4.49
C SER A 802 44.90 -25.95 3.92
N ILE A 803 43.69 -26.20 3.43
CA ILE A 803 42.64 -25.20 3.17
C ILE A 803 41.67 -25.27 4.37
N PRO A 804 41.18 -24.14 4.93
CA PRO A 804 40.37 -24.13 6.16
C PRO A 804 38.98 -24.75 5.96
N ALA A 805 38.45 -25.34 7.05
CA ALA A 805 37.33 -26.27 7.00
C ALA A 805 35.94 -25.61 7.06
N TRP A 806 35.41 -25.20 5.91
CA TRP A 806 33.96 -25.00 5.72
C TRP A 806 33.39 -25.61 4.43
N GLN A 807 34.23 -26.09 3.51
CA GLN A 807 33.81 -26.86 2.34
C GLN A 807 33.94 -28.38 2.57
N LEU A 808 33.04 -29.03 3.34
CA LEU A 808 32.90 -30.52 3.31
C LEU A 808 31.64 -31.14 3.97
N THR A 809 30.42 -30.63 3.71
CA THR A 809 29.17 -31.30 4.19
C THR A 809 27.99 -31.21 3.22
N ALA A 810 28.17 -31.64 1.97
CA ALA A 810 27.09 -31.62 0.96
C ALA A 810 27.16 -32.75 -0.08
N GLN A 811 27.10 -34.04 0.33
CA GLN A 811 26.75 -35.14 -0.61
C GLN A 811 26.37 -36.48 0.08
N LYS A 812 25.06 -36.76 0.17
CA LYS A 812 24.36 -38.08 0.12
C LYS A 812 22.89 -37.84 0.53
N ASN A 813 21.88 -37.92 -0.34
CA ASN A 813 21.47 -39.10 -1.12
C ASN A 813 20.65 -38.69 -2.37
N VAL A 814 20.55 -39.59 -3.35
CA VAL A 814 19.68 -39.48 -4.55
C VAL A 814 18.65 -40.61 -4.52
N ILE A 815 17.42 -40.35 -4.97
CA ILE A 815 16.28 -41.27 -4.96
C ILE A 815 16.21 -42.03 -6.29
N PRO A 816 16.14 -43.38 -6.25
CA PRO A 816 14.95 -44.12 -6.73
C PRO A 816 14.53 -45.20 -5.71
N GLY A 817 13.36 -45.84 -5.75
CA GLY A 817 12.21 -45.79 -6.67
C GLY A 817 11.15 -46.82 -6.21
N THR A 818 9.92 -46.79 -6.75
CA THR A 818 8.75 -47.52 -6.21
C THR A 818 8.68 -49.02 -6.55
N THR A 819 8.29 -49.87 -5.59
CA THR A 819 7.14 -50.83 -5.67
C THR A 819 6.95 -51.65 -4.36
N PRO A 820 5.77 -52.28 -4.09
CA PRO A 820 5.38 -52.72 -2.74
C PRO A 820 5.30 -54.26 -2.49
N GLY A 821 5.24 -54.63 -1.21
CA GLY A 821 5.00 -55.98 -0.67
C GLY A 821 6.02 -56.34 0.44
N GLY A 822 5.71 -57.10 1.48
CA GLY A 822 4.44 -57.68 1.93
C GLY A 822 4.71 -58.86 2.89
N ALA A 823 3.90 -59.05 3.95
CA ALA A 823 4.08 -60.06 5.03
C ALA A 823 5.35 -59.87 5.91
N SER A 824 5.46 -60.38 7.15
CA SER A 824 4.47 -60.78 8.18
C SER A 824 5.15 -60.99 9.55
N SER A 825 4.34 -61.29 10.58
CA SER A 825 4.62 -62.19 11.73
C SER A 825 5.74 -61.86 12.75
N SER A 826 5.31 -61.84 14.03
CA SER A 826 6.05 -62.20 15.28
C SER A 826 7.33 -61.41 15.67
N GLY A 827 7.59 -61.14 16.95
CA GLY A 827 6.83 -61.44 18.19
C GLY A 827 7.75 -61.88 19.34
N ASP A 828 7.40 -61.53 20.58
CA ASP A 828 8.06 -61.89 21.85
C ASP A 828 9.55 -61.47 22.06
N SER A 829 10.09 -61.38 23.29
CA SER A 829 9.50 -60.99 24.59
C SER A 829 10.58 -60.73 25.68
N SER A 830 10.19 -60.01 26.75
CA SER A 830 10.63 -60.15 28.16
C SER A 830 11.97 -59.55 28.67
N ALA A 831 12.06 -59.47 30.02
CA ALA A 831 13.14 -58.96 30.91
C ALA A 831 13.39 -57.43 30.86
N THR A 832 13.34 -56.60 31.93
CA THR A 832 13.42 -56.70 33.42
C THR A 832 14.77 -57.16 33.99
N ALA A 833 15.31 -56.63 35.11
CA ALA A 833 14.91 -55.53 36.03
C ALA A 833 16.04 -54.44 36.05
N GLU A 834 16.22 -53.45 36.96
CA GLU A 834 15.84 -53.13 38.36
C GLU A 834 15.67 -51.57 38.47
N GLY A 835 15.31 -50.90 39.58
CA GLY A 835 15.04 -51.29 40.97
C GLY A 835 14.45 -50.11 41.77
N SER A 836 14.01 -50.34 43.01
CA SER A 836 13.16 -49.39 43.78
C SER A 836 13.92 -48.39 44.66
N ASN A 837 13.36 -47.17 44.83
CA ASN A 837 13.17 -46.61 46.18
C ASN A 837 12.00 -45.62 46.26
N ALA A 838 11.61 -45.20 47.48
CA ALA A 838 10.30 -44.59 47.74
C ALA A 838 10.32 -43.32 48.62
N THR A 839 9.12 -42.73 48.76
CA THR A 839 8.67 -41.68 49.71
C THR A 839 9.15 -40.24 49.54
N ALA A 840 8.18 -39.33 49.68
CA ALA A 840 8.29 -37.87 49.80
C ALA A 840 8.57 -37.46 51.29
N PRO A 841 8.45 -36.20 51.76
CA PRO A 841 7.58 -35.10 51.29
C PRO A 841 8.15 -34.25 50.15
#